data_AF-A0A4Q5U025-F1
#
_entry.id   AF-A0A4Q5U025-F1
#
_cell.length_a   1.000
_cell.length_b   1.000
_cell.length_c   1.000
_cell.angle_alpha   90.00
_cell.angle_beta   90.00
_cell.angle_gamma   90.00
#
_symmetry.space_group_name_H-M   'P 1'
#
loop_
_entity.id
_entity.type
_entity.pdbx_description
1 polymer ?
#
loop_
_entity_poly.entity_id
_entity_poly.type
_entity_poly.pdbx_seq_one_letter_code
_entity_poly.pdbx_strand_id
1 'polypeptide(L)'
;MGDISRHRDIFLNTREGIPASLLDKCKLKRNDLTYLEMGNYLTDVSQFRDPVMYIFSKQRVWRDFIIPKAGDKAMAYRAVAALASVASAAVATQVSDWISGTGGKVAAGAAGVLAGAAGVLALLPTDTFADIGGADEWIDQMFGTPIELTIGDLKQRDEKHYGYVGQFFQYAIEGMTQLLFAQDVTNKVKGDWGKLDRIPDASVQSVFKEFFTQYYPHEHTDQPPYTWDASRRPEKEDWYGPGKRQRNLIDKEVGVMNAVDKHYVQYLSEGLAQLQEEWKKIKPDDNTARHKWLVRMGKLLHGVEDWYFHSNVVELIRMRAHRPAQGETEATEDFLKRFVTETAGKDPEFILADGPEKIRLQRRLYRRLRFPVYERGDKINSGGTLSKTKKSTPSLHHAYPAFPSQQDTAHTLMHALENLEFKTRHPSAPKSDSGILPPWAPCVLGKFLSAHGGPGEKLLKEKAAARGIQTATVVAAIVAGGPERNKAMAVVIDVMREWVPLIVTLLDEGERQRLVADTAPLDWPLGKPTAEDLKGKPREGIEMTNQLKRHADALEPQMHEDGIKENNYERAIRYLRDCGFINDAGKDALLKSFAIDHKSQKLLEKAPGAGGFLIQFSIELQSALDKGDAATEKLNQSKDSIQEQLSDNGAFNEIIGSHSLMSKDTLTSPPFFDDAKVLASVASSTVFHVMLEQVGTPVAGKRLPWKTLLHRLIRYPTTSGGWERTAMAFFRAPENRGKIPRYTDIPELTGLVRTALESREAGQPFEKGTKDDDLKNEYIALE
;
A
#
# COMPACT_ATOMS: atom_id res chain seq x y z
N MET A 1 5.88 2.28 -2.02
CA MET A 1 4.98 2.83 -0.98
C MET A 1 5.49 4.23 -0.63
N GLY A 2 4.67 5.26 -0.87
CA GLY A 2 5.00 6.66 -0.55
C GLY A 2 5.22 6.85 0.94
N ASP A 3 4.38 6.18 1.74
CA ASP A 3 4.33 6.18 3.19
C ASP A 3 5.68 5.98 3.88
N ILE A 4 6.31 4.83 3.60
CA ILE A 4 7.64 4.45 4.08
C ILE A 4 8.70 5.55 3.90
N SER A 5 8.63 6.33 2.81
CA SER A 5 9.61 7.40 2.61
C SER A 5 9.34 8.64 3.46
N ARG A 6 8.09 8.85 3.90
CA ARG A 6 7.71 9.99 4.75
C ARG A 6 7.99 9.72 6.20
N HIS A 7 7.70 8.52 6.69
CA HIS A 7 8.13 8.07 8.01
C HIS A 7 9.64 8.21 8.18
N ARG A 8 10.41 7.81 7.18
CA ARG A 8 11.86 8.06 7.13
C ARG A 8 12.20 9.56 7.21
N ASP A 9 11.50 10.44 6.48
CA ASP A 9 11.77 11.88 6.55
C ASP A 9 11.51 12.44 7.95
N ILE A 10 10.43 12.01 8.60
CA ILE A 10 10.11 12.37 9.99
C ILE A 10 11.21 11.87 10.91
N PHE A 11 11.61 10.61 10.78
CA PHE A 11 12.70 10.03 11.54
C PHE A 11 14.00 10.83 11.37
N LEU A 12 14.38 11.20 10.15
CA LEU A 12 15.59 11.99 9.91
C LEU A 12 15.54 13.33 10.65
N ASN A 13 14.39 14.01 10.66
CA ASN A 13 14.18 15.22 11.44
C ASN A 13 14.25 14.96 12.95
N THR A 14 13.63 13.88 13.43
CA THR A 14 13.68 13.45 14.83
C THR A 14 15.13 13.18 15.25
N ARG A 15 15.88 12.38 14.48
CA ARG A 15 17.29 12.05 14.70
C ARG A 15 18.17 13.30 14.78
N GLU A 16 17.90 14.30 13.96
CA GLU A 16 18.61 15.59 13.97
C GLU A 16 18.19 16.53 15.12
N GLY A 17 16.98 16.35 15.63
CA GLY A 17 16.41 17.11 16.73
C GLY A 17 16.87 16.64 18.12
N ILE A 18 17.30 15.39 18.28
CA ILE A 18 17.77 14.86 19.56
C ILE A 18 19.21 15.32 19.86
N PRO A 19 19.47 16.01 21.00
CA PRO A 19 20.82 16.41 21.38
C PRO A 19 21.73 15.21 21.70
N ALA A 20 23.00 15.27 21.27
CA ALA A 20 23.99 14.23 21.60
C ALA A 20 24.12 14.01 23.12
N SER A 21 24.10 15.09 23.90
CA SER A 21 24.13 15.02 25.37
C SER A 21 22.96 14.25 25.98
N LEU A 22 21.80 14.22 25.32
CA LEU A 22 20.64 13.44 25.78
C LEU A 22 20.84 11.96 25.47
N LEU A 23 21.35 11.63 24.27
CA LEU A 23 21.74 10.25 23.93
C LEU A 23 22.82 9.72 24.87
N ASP A 24 23.82 10.53 25.22
CA ASP A 24 24.90 10.15 26.12
C ASP A 24 24.40 9.81 27.54
N LYS A 25 23.42 10.58 28.06
CA LYS A 25 22.75 10.27 29.33
C LYS A 25 22.03 8.93 29.25
N CYS A 26 21.40 8.66 28.12
CA CYS A 26 20.76 7.39 27.85
C CYS A 26 21.75 6.29 27.49
N LYS A 27 23.07 6.51 27.39
CA LYS A 27 24.05 5.54 26.86
C LYS A 27 23.68 4.98 25.48
N LEU A 28 23.15 5.85 24.62
CA LEU A 28 22.86 5.57 23.22
C LEU A 28 23.81 6.37 22.33
N LYS A 29 24.07 5.87 21.13
CA LYS A 29 24.77 6.56 20.06
C LYS A 29 23.78 6.99 18.99
N ARG A 30 24.16 7.98 18.18
CA ARG A 30 23.34 8.44 17.06
C ARG A 30 23.00 7.30 16.09
N ASN A 31 23.96 6.40 15.82
CA ASN A 31 23.76 5.26 14.93
C ASN A 31 22.76 4.23 15.49
N ASP A 32 22.57 4.16 16.82
CA ASP A 32 21.57 3.27 17.41
C ASP A 32 20.15 3.71 17.02
N LEU A 33 19.95 4.97 16.63
CA LEU A 33 18.63 5.46 16.21
C LEU A 33 18.16 4.81 14.91
N THR A 34 19.01 4.15 14.13
CA THR A 34 18.55 3.34 12.99
C THR A 34 17.60 2.22 13.42
N TYR A 35 17.74 1.68 14.63
CA TYR A 35 16.79 0.69 15.17
C TYR A 35 15.39 1.29 15.42
N LEU A 36 15.31 2.59 15.72
CA LEU A 36 14.04 3.31 15.82
C LEU A 36 13.34 3.36 14.46
N GLU A 37 14.06 3.76 13.41
CA GLU A 37 13.54 3.79 12.03
C GLU A 37 13.16 2.40 11.54
N MET A 38 13.95 1.37 11.86
CA MET A 38 13.63 0.00 11.48
C MET A 38 12.31 -0.45 12.11
N GLY A 39 12.02 -0.05 13.36
CA GLY A 39 10.71 -0.30 13.96
C GLY A 39 9.56 0.38 13.23
N ASN A 40 9.75 1.64 12.84
CA ASN A 40 8.79 2.42 12.07
C ASN A 40 8.50 1.75 10.71
N TYR A 41 9.57 1.47 9.94
CA TYR A 41 9.51 0.75 8.67
C TYR A 41 8.81 -0.62 8.77
N LEU A 42 9.09 -1.39 9.84
CA LEU A 42 8.50 -2.72 10.04
C LEU A 42 7.00 -2.66 10.34
N THR A 43 6.51 -1.63 11.04
CA THR A 43 5.07 -1.41 11.22
C THR A 43 4.42 -1.18 9.86
N ASP A 44 4.99 -0.26 9.08
CA ASP A 44 4.56 0.09 7.72
C ASP A 44 4.39 -1.12 6.79
N VAL A 45 5.43 -1.96 6.69
CA VAL A 45 5.43 -3.13 5.80
C VAL A 45 4.69 -4.33 6.40
N SER A 46 4.31 -4.28 7.68
CA SER A 46 3.52 -5.36 8.28
C SER A 46 2.12 -5.47 7.66
N GLN A 47 1.59 -4.42 7.04
CA GLN A 47 0.30 -4.44 6.32
C GLN A 47 0.17 -5.55 5.26
N PHE A 48 1.30 -6.04 4.71
CA PHE A 48 1.30 -7.22 3.83
C PHE A 48 0.96 -8.53 4.54
N ARG A 49 0.76 -8.49 5.85
CA ARG A 49 0.28 -9.60 6.69
C ARG A 49 -1.11 -9.32 7.27
N ASP A 50 -1.89 -8.41 6.69
CA ASP A 50 -3.26 -8.16 7.12
C ASP A 50 -4.21 -9.31 6.67
N PRO A 51 -4.72 -10.14 7.61
CA PRO A 51 -5.61 -11.26 7.32
C PRO A 51 -7.01 -10.83 6.93
N VAL A 52 -7.51 -9.70 7.44
CA VAL A 52 -8.85 -9.19 7.08
C VAL A 52 -8.82 -8.71 5.64
N MET A 53 -7.73 -8.06 5.22
CA MET A 53 -7.50 -7.75 3.81
C MET A 53 -7.41 -9.01 2.96
N TYR A 54 -6.78 -10.07 3.45
CA TYR A 54 -6.78 -11.36 2.75
C TYR A 54 -8.18 -11.96 2.66
N ILE A 55 -9.00 -11.91 3.71
CA ILE A 55 -10.41 -12.36 3.66
C ILE A 55 -11.21 -11.57 2.62
N PHE A 56 -11.09 -10.23 2.60
CA PHE A 56 -11.73 -9.43 1.55
C PHE A 56 -11.22 -9.79 0.16
N SER A 57 -9.92 -10.10 0.05
CA SER A 57 -9.33 -10.58 -1.20
C SER A 57 -9.90 -11.93 -1.62
N LYS A 58 -10.06 -12.90 -0.70
CA LYS A 58 -10.71 -14.19 -0.98
C LYS A 58 -12.14 -14.01 -1.48
N GLN A 59 -12.92 -13.16 -0.83
CA GLN A 59 -14.30 -12.84 -1.25
C GLN A 59 -14.33 -12.21 -2.64
N ARG A 60 -13.39 -11.30 -2.91
CA ARG A 60 -13.23 -10.67 -4.22
C ARG A 60 -12.82 -11.69 -5.28
N VAL A 61 -11.89 -12.60 -4.98
CA VAL A 61 -11.47 -13.69 -5.85
C VAL A 61 -12.69 -14.53 -6.24
N TRP A 62 -13.49 -14.93 -5.25
CA TRP A 62 -14.75 -15.63 -5.48
C TRP A 62 -15.73 -14.83 -6.35
N ARG A 63 -16.00 -13.57 -6.01
CA ARG A 63 -16.98 -12.69 -6.66
C ARG A 63 -16.62 -12.34 -8.09
N ASP A 64 -15.39 -11.91 -8.32
CA ASP A 64 -14.97 -11.26 -9.56
C ASP A 64 -14.35 -12.26 -10.54
N PHE A 65 -13.84 -13.41 -10.07
CA PHE A 65 -13.10 -14.36 -10.90
C PHE A 65 -13.72 -15.73 -10.98
N ILE A 66 -14.18 -16.29 -9.86
CA ILE A 66 -14.68 -17.67 -9.83
C ILE A 66 -16.16 -17.73 -10.22
N ILE A 67 -17.02 -16.94 -9.56
CA ILE A 67 -18.46 -16.92 -9.81
C ILE A 67 -18.81 -16.55 -11.25
N PRO A 68 -18.22 -15.51 -11.89
CA PRO A 68 -18.56 -15.14 -13.25
C PRO A 68 -18.18 -16.24 -14.24
N LYS A 69 -16.99 -16.84 -14.10
CA LYS A 69 -16.54 -17.97 -14.93
C LYS A 69 -17.41 -19.21 -14.76
N ALA A 70 -17.86 -19.50 -13.53
CA ALA A 70 -18.82 -20.57 -13.27
C ALA A 70 -20.21 -20.27 -13.85
N GLY A 71 -20.65 -19.01 -13.83
CA GLY A 71 -21.91 -18.54 -14.39
C GLY A 71 -21.95 -18.58 -15.92
N ASP A 72 -20.85 -18.19 -16.58
CA ASP A 72 -20.68 -18.27 -18.04
C ASP A 72 -20.71 -19.73 -18.50
N LYS A 73 -20.08 -20.64 -17.73
CA LYS A 73 -20.22 -22.08 -17.93
C LYS A 73 -21.65 -22.56 -17.75
N ALA A 74 -22.35 -22.14 -16.70
CA ALA A 74 -23.76 -22.51 -16.48
C ALA A 74 -24.68 -21.99 -17.59
N MET A 75 -24.42 -20.80 -18.15
CA MET A 75 -25.11 -20.28 -19.34
C MET A 75 -24.75 -21.07 -20.59
N ALA A 76 -23.49 -21.45 -20.80
CA ALA A 76 -23.07 -22.32 -21.89
C ALA A 76 -23.74 -23.71 -21.77
N TYR A 77 -23.81 -24.30 -20.58
CA TYR A 77 -24.55 -25.55 -20.32
C TYR A 77 -26.04 -25.40 -20.56
N ARG A 78 -26.66 -24.27 -20.18
CA ARG A 78 -28.08 -24.00 -20.48
C ARG A 78 -28.33 -23.75 -21.97
N ALA A 79 -27.40 -23.10 -22.68
CA ALA A 79 -27.47 -22.88 -24.11
C ALA A 79 -27.27 -24.18 -24.89
N VAL A 80 -26.36 -25.05 -24.45
CA VAL A 80 -26.14 -26.40 -24.99
C VAL A 80 -27.32 -27.31 -24.66
N ALA A 81 -27.89 -27.25 -23.45
CA ALA A 81 -29.11 -27.98 -23.10
C ALA A 81 -30.33 -27.48 -23.90
N ALA A 82 -30.43 -26.16 -24.13
CA ALA A 82 -31.45 -25.57 -25.00
C ALA A 82 -31.27 -26.02 -26.45
N LEU A 83 -30.04 -26.01 -26.98
CA LEU A 83 -29.73 -26.51 -28.32
C LEU A 83 -29.98 -28.02 -28.44
N ALA A 84 -29.67 -28.82 -27.42
CA ALA A 84 -29.95 -30.25 -27.36
C ALA A 84 -31.46 -30.53 -27.30
N SER A 85 -32.25 -29.68 -26.63
CA SER A 85 -33.71 -29.78 -26.61
C SER A 85 -34.37 -29.41 -27.95
N VAL A 86 -33.76 -28.49 -28.71
CA VAL A 86 -34.23 -28.05 -30.05
C VAL A 86 -33.74 -28.98 -31.17
N ALA A 87 -32.62 -29.68 -30.99
CA ALA A 87 -32.00 -30.57 -31.98
C ALA A 87 -32.58 -32.00 -32.04
N SER A 88 -33.74 -32.27 -31.40
CA SER A 88 -34.35 -33.61 -31.39
C SER A 88 -35.14 -33.95 -32.67
N ALA A 89 -35.36 -33.03 -33.61
CA ALA A 89 -36.13 -33.31 -34.82
C ALA A 89 -35.52 -32.81 -36.15
N ALA A 90 -34.74 -31.72 -36.16
CA ALA A 90 -34.37 -31.04 -37.42
C ALA A 90 -32.96 -31.38 -37.96
N VAL A 91 -32.07 -31.97 -37.16
CA VAL A 91 -30.64 -32.14 -37.53
C VAL A 91 -30.32 -33.52 -38.12
N ALA A 92 -31.16 -34.53 -37.89
CA ALA A 92 -30.93 -35.89 -38.41
C ALA A 92 -30.93 -35.96 -39.94
N THR A 93 -31.69 -35.09 -40.61
CA THR A 93 -31.79 -35.03 -42.08
C THR A 93 -30.61 -34.28 -42.71
N GLN A 94 -30.12 -33.19 -42.10
CA GLN A 94 -29.03 -32.38 -42.67
C GLN A 94 -27.64 -32.98 -42.49
N VAL A 95 -27.41 -33.77 -41.43
CA VAL A 95 -26.10 -34.43 -41.21
C VAL A 95 -25.94 -35.67 -42.10
N SER A 96 -27.04 -36.37 -42.43
CA SER A 96 -27.03 -37.48 -43.40
C SER A 96 -26.59 -37.01 -44.79
N ASP A 97 -27.07 -35.84 -45.22
CA ASP A 97 -26.77 -35.30 -46.55
C ASP A 97 -25.33 -34.75 -46.67
N TRP A 98 -24.69 -34.42 -45.53
CA TRP A 98 -23.31 -33.92 -45.51
C TRP A 98 -22.25 -35.04 -45.46
N ILE A 99 -22.63 -36.26 -45.05
CA ILE A 99 -21.70 -37.38 -44.86
C ILE A 99 -21.83 -38.45 -45.95
N SER A 100 -23.01 -38.67 -46.54
CA SER A 100 -23.20 -39.74 -47.56
C SER A 100 -23.41 -39.19 -48.96
N GLY A 101 -22.32 -38.80 -49.63
CA GLY A 101 -22.32 -38.80 -51.09
C GLY A 101 -22.62 -40.22 -51.59
N THR A 102 -23.83 -40.42 -52.15
CA THR A 102 -24.35 -41.65 -52.78
C THR A 102 -24.55 -42.90 -51.89
N GLY A 103 -25.82 -43.12 -51.53
CA GLY A 103 -26.57 -44.36 -51.80
C GLY A 103 -26.17 -45.69 -51.13
N GLY A 104 -26.88 -46.05 -50.05
CA GLY A 104 -27.28 -47.45 -49.84
C GLY A 104 -27.17 -48.02 -48.41
N LYS A 105 -28.34 -48.10 -47.76
CA LYS A 105 -28.73 -48.95 -46.61
C LYS A 105 -28.38 -48.50 -45.18
N VAL A 106 -29.33 -47.74 -44.66
CA VAL A 106 -29.79 -47.73 -43.27
C VAL A 106 -30.12 -49.15 -42.80
N ALA A 107 -29.51 -49.59 -41.69
CA ALA A 107 -30.17 -50.25 -40.55
C ALA A 107 -29.16 -50.82 -39.55
N ALA A 108 -28.74 -49.99 -38.58
CA ALA A 108 -28.32 -50.41 -37.24
C ALA A 108 -28.46 -49.22 -36.27
N GLY A 109 -29.68 -48.69 -36.22
CA GLY A 109 -30.06 -47.60 -35.32
C GLY A 109 -30.37 -48.13 -33.93
N ALA A 110 -29.61 -47.66 -32.94
CA ALA A 110 -30.03 -47.33 -31.57
C ALA A 110 -28.83 -47.11 -30.64
N ALA A 111 -27.64 -47.63 -30.95
CA ALA A 111 -26.46 -47.49 -30.09
C ALA A 111 -25.59 -46.24 -30.37
N GLY A 112 -25.70 -45.63 -31.56
CA GLY A 112 -24.87 -44.48 -31.96
C GLY A 112 -25.31 -43.12 -31.42
N VAL A 113 -26.54 -42.99 -30.94
CA VAL A 113 -27.09 -41.67 -30.53
C VAL A 113 -26.60 -41.25 -29.13
N LEU A 114 -26.26 -42.21 -28.25
CA LEU A 114 -25.64 -41.91 -26.95
C LEU A 114 -24.11 -41.75 -27.03
N ALA A 115 -23.44 -42.42 -27.97
CA ALA A 115 -22.00 -42.27 -28.19
C ALA A 115 -21.64 -40.92 -28.84
N GLY A 116 -22.49 -40.41 -29.73
CA GLY A 116 -22.33 -39.07 -30.33
C GLY A 116 -22.53 -37.93 -29.33
N ALA A 117 -23.43 -38.09 -28.35
CA ALA A 117 -23.60 -37.12 -27.27
C ALA A 117 -22.43 -37.14 -26.27
N ALA A 118 -21.85 -38.32 -26.00
CA ALA A 118 -20.66 -38.45 -25.15
C ALA A 118 -19.39 -37.91 -25.85
N GLY A 119 -19.26 -38.07 -27.17
CA GLY A 119 -18.11 -37.57 -27.94
C GLY A 119 -18.05 -36.05 -28.08
N VAL A 120 -19.21 -35.37 -28.10
CA VAL A 120 -19.26 -33.88 -28.10
C VAL A 120 -19.04 -33.30 -26.69
N LEU A 121 -19.39 -34.03 -25.63
CA LEU A 121 -19.03 -33.67 -24.25
C LEU A 121 -17.52 -33.84 -23.96
N ALA A 122 -16.84 -34.74 -24.66
CA ALA A 122 -15.40 -35.00 -24.50
C ALA A 122 -14.48 -34.07 -25.30
N LEU A 123 -15.03 -33.18 -26.15
CA LEU A 123 -14.29 -32.25 -27.01
C LEU A 123 -14.49 -30.77 -26.66
N LEU A 124 -15.13 -30.46 -25.52
CA LEU A 124 -15.16 -29.11 -24.99
C LEU A 124 -13.87 -28.84 -24.19
N PRO A 125 -13.24 -27.66 -24.33
CA PRO A 125 -12.03 -27.35 -23.59
C PRO A 125 -12.33 -27.46 -22.09
N THR A 126 -11.56 -28.28 -21.39
CA THR A 126 -11.57 -28.50 -19.92
C THR A 126 -11.17 -27.24 -19.11
N ASP A 127 -11.23 -26.07 -19.73
CA ASP A 127 -10.30 -24.99 -19.40
C ASP A 127 -11.06 -23.75 -18.96
N THR A 128 -11.31 -23.72 -17.64
CA THR A 128 -11.20 -22.55 -16.75
C THR A 128 -11.73 -22.96 -15.37
N PHE A 129 -10.84 -23.25 -14.42
CA PHE A 129 -11.14 -23.69 -13.04
C PHE A 129 -12.09 -24.92 -12.92
N ALA A 130 -11.88 -25.98 -13.70
CA ALA A 130 -12.62 -27.24 -13.53
C ALA A 130 -11.80 -28.17 -12.60
N ASP A 131 -12.21 -28.52 -11.39
CA ASP A 131 -13.53 -28.49 -10.77
C ASP A 131 -13.61 -27.52 -9.58
N ILE A 132 -14.80 -26.97 -9.32
CA ILE A 132 -15.13 -26.16 -8.13
C ILE A 132 -14.70 -26.85 -6.81
N GLY A 133 -14.44 -28.17 -6.83
CA GLY A 133 -13.98 -28.97 -5.70
C GLY A 133 -12.54 -28.72 -5.18
N GLY A 134 -11.77 -27.78 -5.74
CA GLY A 134 -10.43 -27.42 -5.23
C GLY A 134 -10.16 -25.91 -5.12
N ALA A 135 -11.15 -25.07 -5.41
CA ALA A 135 -10.98 -23.62 -5.41
C ALA A 135 -10.72 -23.07 -4.00
N ASP A 136 -11.46 -23.55 -3.00
CA ASP A 136 -11.25 -23.16 -1.60
C ASP A 136 -9.87 -23.60 -1.10
N GLU A 137 -9.45 -24.83 -1.43
CA GLU A 137 -8.10 -25.32 -1.07
C GLU A 137 -6.99 -24.48 -1.70
N TRP A 138 -7.12 -24.11 -2.98
CA TRP A 138 -6.18 -23.22 -3.65
C TRP A 138 -6.18 -21.82 -3.02
N ILE A 139 -7.36 -21.24 -2.76
CA ILE A 139 -7.50 -19.93 -2.11
C ILE A 139 -6.84 -19.94 -0.73
N ASP A 140 -7.09 -20.97 0.07
CA ASP A 140 -6.51 -21.08 1.42
C ASP A 140 -5.00 -21.30 1.37
N GLN A 141 -4.48 -22.04 0.40
CA GLN A 141 -3.03 -22.15 0.21
C GLN A 141 -2.40 -20.84 -0.26
N MET A 142 -3.08 -20.06 -1.10
CA MET A 142 -2.57 -18.80 -1.63
C MET A 142 -2.65 -17.64 -0.62
N PHE A 143 -3.78 -17.51 0.06
CA PHE A 143 -4.11 -16.36 0.93
C PHE A 143 -4.16 -16.71 2.42
N GLY A 144 -3.88 -17.97 2.75
CA GLY A 144 -3.80 -18.47 4.13
C GLY A 144 -5.08 -19.12 4.60
N THR A 145 -4.99 -20.01 5.59
CA THR A 145 -6.15 -20.70 6.17
C THR A 145 -6.97 -19.75 7.06
N PRO A 146 -8.32 -19.77 7.00
CA PRO A 146 -9.17 -19.02 7.92
C PRO A 146 -8.89 -19.36 9.39
N ILE A 147 -9.03 -18.37 10.27
CA ILE A 147 -8.70 -18.52 11.69
C ILE A 147 -9.64 -19.49 12.41
N GLU A 148 -10.88 -19.62 11.96
CA GLU A 148 -11.85 -20.57 12.50
C GLU A 148 -11.46 -22.04 12.27
N LEU A 149 -10.57 -22.30 11.30
CA LEU A 149 -10.02 -23.64 11.03
C LEU A 149 -8.68 -23.87 11.76
N THR A 150 -8.24 -22.92 12.58
CA THR A 150 -6.95 -22.97 13.29
C THR A 150 -7.10 -23.52 14.70
N ILE A 151 -6.26 -24.50 15.05
CA ILE A 151 -6.15 -25.04 16.41
C ILE A 151 -4.93 -24.39 17.10
N GLY A 152 -5.13 -23.68 18.22
CA GLY A 152 -4.03 -23.14 19.03
C GLY A 152 -4.26 -21.70 19.53
N ASP A 153 -3.16 -21.02 19.88
CA ASP A 153 -3.16 -19.59 20.24
C ASP A 153 -3.36 -18.74 18.98
N LEU A 154 -4.56 -18.17 18.81
CA LEU A 154 -4.94 -17.35 17.66
C LEU A 154 -4.14 -16.04 17.54
N LYS A 155 -3.40 -15.64 18.59
CA LYS A 155 -2.47 -14.52 18.54
C LYS A 155 -1.15 -14.89 17.87
N GLN A 156 -0.82 -16.17 17.76
CA GLN A 156 0.39 -16.66 17.12
C GLN A 156 0.05 -17.31 15.78
N ARG A 157 0.41 -16.62 14.70
CA ARG A 157 0.22 -17.13 13.35
C ARG A 157 1.50 -17.77 12.85
N ASP A 158 1.39 -19.01 12.42
CA ASP A 158 2.38 -19.67 11.58
C ASP A 158 2.20 -19.33 10.08
N GLU A 159 3.11 -19.82 9.25
CA GLU A 159 3.16 -19.56 7.80
C GLU A 159 1.88 -19.95 7.05
N LYS A 160 1.08 -20.90 7.54
CA LYS A 160 -0.13 -21.37 6.83
C LYS A 160 -1.26 -20.35 6.90
N HIS A 161 -1.28 -19.47 7.91
CA HIS A 161 -2.30 -18.43 8.05
C HIS A 161 -2.09 -17.26 7.08
N TYR A 162 -0.90 -17.18 6.49
CA TYR A 162 -0.54 -16.12 5.54
C TYR A 162 -0.60 -16.58 4.08
N GLY A 163 -0.60 -17.90 3.85
CA GLY A 163 -0.54 -18.48 2.51
C GLY A 163 0.74 -18.14 1.76
N TYR A 164 0.83 -18.59 0.52
CA TYR A 164 2.01 -18.35 -0.31
C TYR A 164 2.22 -16.88 -0.66
N VAL A 165 1.15 -16.08 -0.79
CA VAL A 165 1.28 -14.63 -1.06
C VAL A 165 1.91 -13.93 0.14
N GLY A 166 1.45 -14.19 1.36
CA GLY A 166 2.03 -13.58 2.55
C GLY A 166 3.45 -14.06 2.83
N GLN A 167 3.76 -15.34 2.56
CA GLN A 167 5.13 -15.85 2.65
C GLN A 167 6.05 -15.23 1.59
N PHE A 168 5.59 -15.07 0.34
CA PHE A 168 6.33 -14.37 -0.71
C PHE A 168 6.70 -12.96 -0.23
N PHE A 169 5.72 -12.18 0.24
CA PHE A 169 5.99 -10.83 0.73
C PHE A 169 6.89 -10.79 1.95
N GLN A 170 6.77 -11.74 2.90
CA GLN A 170 7.68 -11.82 4.04
C GLN A 170 9.14 -11.84 3.59
N TYR A 171 9.50 -12.75 2.68
CA TYR A 171 10.88 -12.91 2.25
C TYR A 171 11.32 -11.80 1.28
N ALA A 172 10.41 -11.29 0.45
CA ALA A 172 10.68 -10.10 -0.36
C ALA A 172 11.01 -8.88 0.51
N ILE A 173 10.21 -8.63 1.55
CA ILE A 173 10.40 -7.54 2.51
C ILE A 173 11.67 -7.76 3.32
N GLU A 174 12.01 -8.99 3.73
CA GLU A 174 13.28 -9.29 4.40
C GLU A 174 14.47 -8.90 3.52
N GLY A 175 14.45 -9.26 2.23
CA GLY A 175 15.46 -8.86 1.26
C GLY A 175 15.57 -7.34 1.09
N MET A 176 14.44 -6.64 1.04
CA MET A 176 14.40 -5.16 0.99
C MET A 176 14.93 -4.54 2.29
N THR A 177 14.66 -5.16 3.44
CA THR A 177 15.15 -4.69 4.74
C THR A 177 16.67 -4.77 4.80
N GLN A 178 17.27 -5.84 4.27
CA GLN A 178 18.72 -5.96 4.13
C GLN A 178 19.30 -4.86 3.23
N LEU A 179 18.71 -4.63 2.05
CA LEU A 179 19.10 -3.55 1.14
C LEU A 179 19.14 -2.17 1.82
N LEU A 180 18.14 -1.86 2.65
CA LEU A 180 17.96 -0.56 3.28
C LEU A 180 18.88 -0.38 4.50
N PHE A 181 18.96 -1.38 5.39
CA PHE A 181 19.53 -1.23 6.73
C PHE A 181 20.90 -1.89 6.92
N ALA A 182 21.28 -2.88 6.12
CA ALA A 182 22.50 -3.65 6.36
C ALA A 182 23.78 -2.93 5.89
N GLN A 183 24.82 -2.97 6.72
CA GLN A 183 26.07 -2.22 6.53
C GLN A 183 26.99 -2.78 5.44
N ASP A 184 26.87 -4.06 5.13
CA ASP A 184 27.69 -4.82 4.18
C ASP A 184 27.21 -4.71 2.72
N VAL A 185 26.06 -4.06 2.49
CA VAL A 185 25.60 -3.69 1.14
C VAL A 185 26.53 -2.59 0.58
N THR A 186 27.36 -2.92 -0.40
CA THR A 186 28.41 -2.01 -0.91
C THR A 186 27.86 -0.89 -1.80
N ASN A 187 26.77 -1.15 -2.54
CA ASN A 187 26.12 -0.16 -3.40
C ASN A 187 25.01 0.55 -2.61
N LYS A 188 25.37 1.68 -1.99
CA LYS A 188 24.46 2.43 -1.12
C LYS A 188 23.27 2.98 -1.90
N VAL A 189 22.07 2.82 -1.34
CA VAL A 189 20.88 3.50 -1.83
C VAL A 189 21.14 5.02 -1.80
N LYS A 190 20.91 5.69 -2.93
CA LYS A 190 21.08 7.14 -3.04
C LYS A 190 19.92 7.89 -2.36
N GLY A 191 20.09 9.18 -2.13
CA GLY A 191 19.07 10.04 -1.52
C GLY A 191 18.96 9.86 -0.01
N ASP A 192 17.78 10.14 0.55
CA ASP A 192 17.56 10.18 2.00
C ASP A 192 17.71 8.82 2.70
N TRP A 193 17.41 7.71 2.03
CA TRP A 193 17.72 6.37 2.54
C TRP A 193 19.22 6.15 2.76
N GLY A 194 20.06 6.78 1.95
CA GLY A 194 21.52 6.74 2.12
C GLY A 194 22.04 7.55 3.31
N LYS A 195 21.18 8.36 3.97
CA LYS A 195 21.53 9.12 5.19
C LYS A 195 21.39 8.29 6.47
N LEU A 196 20.79 7.11 6.41
CA LEU A 196 20.68 6.22 7.56
C LEU A 196 22.02 5.57 7.89
N ASP A 197 22.32 5.47 9.18
CA ASP A 197 23.50 4.74 9.64
C ASP A 197 23.20 3.25 9.57
N ARG A 198 23.83 2.54 8.65
CA ARG A 198 23.57 1.10 8.48
C ARG A 198 24.11 0.29 9.66
N ILE A 199 23.44 -0.82 9.95
CA ILE A 199 23.69 -1.69 11.11
C ILE A 199 24.19 -3.07 10.64
N PRO A 200 24.74 -3.91 11.54
CA PRO A 200 25.15 -5.27 11.20
C PRO A 200 24.00 -6.09 10.60
N ASP A 201 24.28 -6.86 9.55
CA ASP A 201 23.32 -7.74 8.87
C ASP A 201 22.66 -8.74 9.84
N ALA A 202 23.43 -9.31 10.76
CA ALA A 202 22.92 -10.18 11.82
C ALA A 202 21.93 -9.47 12.74
N SER A 203 22.12 -8.17 12.98
CA SER A 203 21.15 -7.36 13.71
C SER A 203 19.89 -7.12 12.90
N VAL A 204 20.00 -6.86 11.59
CA VAL A 204 18.85 -6.73 10.69
C VAL A 204 18.02 -8.02 10.72
N GLN A 205 18.65 -9.18 10.57
CA GLN A 205 17.96 -10.49 10.63
C GLN A 205 17.27 -10.72 11.97
N SER A 206 17.97 -10.47 13.09
CA SER A 206 17.42 -10.67 14.42
C SER A 206 16.21 -9.77 14.67
N VAL A 207 16.29 -8.50 14.29
CA VAL A 207 15.19 -7.54 14.46
C VAL A 207 14.03 -7.89 13.54
N PHE A 208 14.29 -8.20 12.27
CA PHE A 208 13.24 -8.60 11.33
C PHE A 208 12.46 -9.81 11.85
N LYS A 209 13.17 -10.87 12.27
CA LYS A 209 12.56 -12.09 12.80
C LYS A 209 11.70 -11.85 14.04
N GLU A 210 12.08 -10.90 14.89
CA GLU A 210 11.38 -10.64 16.15
C GLU A 210 10.22 -9.64 15.99
N PHE A 211 10.35 -8.65 15.12
CA PHE A 211 9.44 -7.49 15.07
C PHE A 211 8.62 -7.38 13.78
N PHE A 212 8.95 -8.12 12.72
CA PHE A 212 8.05 -8.30 11.60
C PHE A 212 6.97 -9.32 12.00
N THR A 213 5.91 -8.81 12.62
CA THR A 213 4.83 -9.59 13.22
C THR A 213 3.54 -9.50 12.40
N GLN A 214 2.46 -10.07 12.92
CA GLN A 214 1.10 -9.84 12.45
C GLN A 214 0.78 -8.34 12.42
N TYR A 215 0.10 -7.89 11.35
CA TYR A 215 -0.50 -6.56 11.26
C TYR A 215 -1.69 -6.43 12.20
N TYR A 216 -1.77 -5.32 12.92
CA TYR A 216 -2.95 -4.94 13.66
C TYR A 216 -3.31 -3.46 13.40
N PRO A 217 -4.57 -3.13 13.05
CA PRO A 217 -4.95 -1.78 12.65
C PRO A 217 -4.65 -0.69 13.68
N HIS A 218 -4.68 -1.03 14.98
CA HIS A 218 -4.39 -0.07 16.04
C HIS A 218 -2.90 0.34 16.12
N GLU A 219 -1.99 -0.41 15.49
CA GLU A 219 -0.57 -0.04 15.41
C GLU A 219 -0.33 1.21 14.55
N HIS A 220 -1.25 1.48 13.61
CA HIS A 220 -1.22 2.62 12.70
C HIS A 220 -2.12 3.77 13.16
N THR A 221 -3.12 3.52 14.02
CA THR A 221 -4.06 4.53 14.57
C THR A 221 -4.87 5.33 13.53
N ASP A 222 -4.74 4.97 12.26
CA ASP A 222 -5.42 5.53 11.10
C ASP A 222 -6.59 4.67 10.62
N GLN A 223 -6.85 3.53 11.29
CA GLN A 223 -7.84 2.54 10.89
C GLN A 223 -8.71 2.10 12.07
N PRO A 224 -9.77 2.85 12.42
CA PRO A 224 -10.63 2.59 13.59
C PRO A 224 -11.10 1.13 13.54
N PRO A 225 -11.26 0.44 14.68
CA PRO A 225 -11.41 -1.00 14.64
C PRO A 225 -12.61 -1.38 13.79
N TYR A 226 -12.39 -2.38 12.93
CA TYR A 226 -13.25 -2.64 11.79
C TYR A 226 -14.67 -2.99 12.22
N THR A 227 -15.61 -2.50 11.44
CA THR A 227 -16.98 -3.01 11.44
C THR A 227 -17.22 -3.61 10.08
N TRP A 228 -17.45 -4.93 10.05
CA TRP A 228 -17.58 -5.72 8.82
C TRP A 228 -18.49 -5.03 7.81
N ASP A 229 -19.74 -4.75 8.17
CA ASP A 229 -20.65 -3.92 7.38
C ASP A 229 -20.46 -2.44 7.73
N ALA A 230 -19.80 -1.68 6.85
CA ALA A 230 -19.51 -0.27 7.04
C ALA A 230 -20.76 0.59 7.26
N SER A 231 -21.93 0.16 6.78
CA SER A 231 -23.21 0.85 7.01
C SER A 231 -23.65 0.87 8.48
N ARG A 232 -23.08 -0.01 9.31
CA ARG A 232 -23.36 -0.11 10.75
C ARG A 232 -22.44 0.74 11.61
N ARG A 233 -21.42 1.40 11.04
CA ARG A 233 -20.53 2.30 11.79
C ARG A 233 -21.28 3.41 12.55
N PRO A 234 -22.34 4.04 12.00
CA PRO A 234 -23.14 5.03 12.74
C PRO A 234 -23.82 4.46 13.99
N GLU A 235 -24.16 3.17 14.02
CA GLU A 235 -24.76 2.51 15.19
C GLU A 235 -23.75 2.33 16.34
N LYS A 236 -22.45 2.44 16.06
CA LYS A 236 -21.34 2.26 17.00
C LYS A 236 -20.74 3.60 17.42
N GLU A 237 -21.54 4.49 18.01
CA GLU A 237 -21.10 5.82 18.46
C GLU A 237 -19.89 5.77 19.43
N ASP A 238 -19.78 4.72 20.22
CA ASP A 238 -18.66 4.53 21.15
C ASP A 238 -17.31 4.36 20.47
N TRP A 239 -17.28 4.07 19.16
CA TRP A 239 -16.06 4.01 18.35
C TRP A 239 -16.02 5.13 17.33
N TYR A 240 -17.09 5.26 16.54
CA TYR A 240 -17.13 6.13 15.36
C TYR A 240 -17.74 7.50 15.64
N GLY A 241 -18.26 7.75 16.84
CA GLY A 241 -18.77 9.05 17.26
C GLY A 241 -17.68 9.96 17.82
N PRO A 242 -17.97 11.28 17.97
CA PRO A 242 -17.03 12.24 18.54
C PRO A 242 -16.78 11.99 20.04
N GLY A 243 -15.55 12.25 20.48
CA GLY A 243 -15.12 12.10 21.85
C GLY A 243 -15.65 13.17 22.79
N LYS A 244 -16.32 12.74 23.87
CA LYS A 244 -16.87 13.63 24.93
C LYS A 244 -15.81 14.30 25.82
N ARG A 245 -14.52 14.15 25.52
CA ARG A 245 -13.43 14.65 26.36
C ARG A 245 -13.22 16.16 26.22
N GLN A 246 -13.58 16.74 25.09
CA GLN A 246 -13.44 18.17 24.84
C GLN A 246 -14.67 18.98 25.28
N ARG A 247 -15.24 18.59 26.43
CA ARG A 247 -16.47 19.09 27.07
C ARG A 247 -16.52 20.61 27.33
N ASN A 248 -15.39 21.31 27.17
CA ASN A 248 -15.25 22.75 27.42
C ASN A 248 -15.26 23.59 26.14
N LEU A 249 -15.33 22.96 24.96
CA LEU A 249 -15.71 23.69 23.75
C LEU A 249 -17.22 23.96 23.83
N ILE A 250 -17.64 25.13 23.36
CA ILE A 250 -19.02 25.64 23.48
C ILE A 250 -20.05 24.66 22.87
N ASP A 251 -19.59 23.75 22.00
CA ASP A 251 -20.39 22.71 21.35
C ASP A 251 -20.11 21.31 21.94
N LYS A 252 -21.16 20.64 22.40
CA LYS A 252 -21.09 19.30 23.06
C LYS A 252 -20.72 18.15 22.12
N GLU A 253 -20.52 18.41 20.83
CA GLU A 253 -20.29 17.41 19.77
C GLU A 253 -18.94 17.58 19.06
N VAL A 254 -18.03 18.38 19.64
CA VAL A 254 -16.67 18.51 19.11
C VAL A 254 -15.73 17.48 19.74
N GLY A 255 -15.01 16.73 18.91
CA GLY A 255 -13.97 15.86 19.43
C GLY A 255 -13.22 15.06 18.36
N VAL A 256 -12.19 14.37 18.84
CA VAL A 256 -11.56 13.27 18.11
C VAL A 256 -12.48 12.06 18.20
N MET A 257 -12.56 11.27 17.13
CA MET A 257 -13.26 10.00 17.08
C MET A 257 -12.94 9.14 18.33
N ASN A 258 -13.96 8.56 18.96
CA ASN A 258 -13.79 7.80 20.20
C ASN A 258 -12.80 6.63 20.06
N ALA A 259 -12.72 5.96 18.91
CA ALA A 259 -11.73 4.92 18.64
C ALA A 259 -10.30 5.44 18.88
N VAL A 260 -9.96 6.60 18.32
CA VAL A 260 -8.64 7.21 18.51
C VAL A 260 -8.47 7.67 19.95
N ASP A 261 -9.43 8.45 20.46
CA ASP A 261 -9.34 9.12 21.77
C ASP A 261 -9.33 8.13 22.95
N LYS A 262 -10.17 7.09 22.92
CA LYS A 262 -10.30 6.11 24.00
C LYS A 262 -9.45 4.86 23.80
N HIS A 263 -9.26 4.39 22.57
CA HIS A 263 -8.58 3.12 22.32
C HIS A 263 -7.13 3.32 21.91
N TYR A 264 -6.86 4.12 20.88
CA TYR A 264 -5.49 4.25 20.35
C TYR A 264 -4.59 5.07 21.25
N VAL A 265 -5.07 6.19 21.79
CA VAL A 265 -4.29 6.92 22.80
C VAL A 265 -4.04 6.05 24.04
N GLN A 266 -4.98 5.19 24.42
CA GLN A 266 -4.77 4.25 25.53
C GLN A 266 -3.70 3.22 25.18
N TYR A 267 -3.80 2.55 24.03
CA TYR A 267 -2.79 1.61 23.51
C TYR A 267 -1.39 2.24 23.49
N LEU A 268 -1.24 3.40 22.85
CA LEU A 268 0.03 4.12 22.80
C LEU A 268 0.53 4.48 24.20
N SER A 269 -0.36 4.96 25.08
CA SER A 269 0.04 5.36 26.44
C SER A 269 0.54 4.18 27.28
N GLU A 270 -0.11 3.02 27.16
CA GLU A 270 0.27 1.80 27.86
C GLU A 270 1.59 1.24 27.31
N GLY A 271 1.75 1.24 25.98
CA GLY A 271 2.99 0.84 25.31
C GLY A 271 4.17 1.70 25.73
N LEU A 272 4.01 3.04 25.74
CA LEU A 272 5.05 3.97 26.18
C LEU A 272 5.35 3.82 27.68
N ALA A 273 4.34 3.66 28.52
CA ALA A 273 4.54 3.41 29.95
C ALA A 273 5.32 2.10 30.19
N GLN A 274 4.99 1.05 29.44
CA GLN A 274 5.71 -0.22 29.49
C GLN A 274 7.16 -0.07 29.06
N LEU A 275 7.44 0.62 27.94
CA LEU A 275 8.81 0.89 27.50
C LEU A 275 9.60 1.68 28.55
N GLN A 276 8.98 2.66 29.20
CA GLN A 276 9.61 3.40 30.28
C GLN A 276 10.02 2.49 31.46
N GLU A 277 9.17 1.53 31.84
CA GLU A 277 9.48 0.59 32.92
C GLU A 277 10.49 -0.47 32.53
N GLU A 278 10.44 -0.95 31.30
CA GLU A 278 11.41 -1.91 30.77
C GLU A 278 12.81 -1.30 30.75
N TRP A 279 12.96 -0.04 30.34
CA TRP A 279 14.25 0.65 30.33
C TRP A 279 14.97 0.60 31.68
N LYS A 280 14.23 0.72 32.79
CA LYS A 280 14.81 0.65 34.16
C LYS A 280 15.46 -0.70 34.46
N LYS A 281 15.06 -1.75 33.76
CA LYS A 281 15.56 -3.12 33.93
C LYS A 281 16.71 -3.43 32.97
N ILE A 282 16.90 -2.63 31.93
CA ILE A 282 17.96 -2.82 30.94
C ILE A 282 19.28 -2.34 31.51
N LYS A 283 20.30 -3.20 31.45
CA LYS A 283 21.64 -2.83 31.93
C LYS A 283 22.26 -1.75 31.02
N PRO A 284 23.07 -0.82 31.56
CA PRO A 284 23.70 0.23 30.76
C PRO A 284 24.56 -0.25 29.59
N ASP A 285 25.14 -1.44 29.70
CA ASP A 285 26.01 -2.09 28.71
C ASP A 285 25.28 -3.07 27.78
N ASP A 286 24.00 -3.35 28.02
CA ASP A 286 23.19 -4.26 27.20
C ASP A 286 22.61 -3.54 25.97
N ASN A 287 23.48 -3.31 24.98
CA ASN A 287 23.11 -2.65 23.72
C ASN A 287 22.01 -3.41 22.98
N THR A 288 22.00 -4.74 23.03
CA THR A 288 20.97 -5.56 22.36
C THR A 288 19.57 -5.26 22.91
N ALA A 289 19.40 -5.23 24.24
CA ALA A 289 18.12 -4.87 24.84
C ALA A 289 17.72 -3.42 24.51
N ARG A 290 18.68 -2.50 24.45
CA ARG A 290 18.46 -1.09 24.07
C ARG A 290 18.03 -0.93 22.62
N HIS A 291 18.62 -1.69 21.70
CA HIS A 291 18.24 -1.74 20.29
C HIS A 291 16.81 -2.27 20.13
N LYS A 292 16.45 -3.37 20.81
CA LYS A 292 15.07 -3.89 20.83
C LYS A 292 14.07 -2.88 21.39
N TRP A 293 14.46 -2.15 22.42
CA TRP A 293 13.66 -1.07 22.99
C TRP A 293 13.42 0.06 21.96
N LEU A 294 14.45 0.44 21.19
CA LEU A 294 14.32 1.43 20.11
C LEU A 294 13.39 0.95 19.00
N VAL A 295 13.47 -0.33 18.58
CA VAL A 295 12.54 -0.88 17.58
C VAL A 295 11.09 -0.76 18.05
N ARG A 296 10.79 -1.14 19.29
CA ARG A 296 9.44 -1.01 19.87
C ARG A 296 8.99 0.43 20.02
N MET A 297 9.91 1.34 20.36
CA MET A 297 9.64 2.77 20.37
C MET A 297 9.24 3.25 18.97
N GLY A 298 9.96 2.82 17.94
CA GLY A 298 9.66 3.14 16.54
C GLY A 298 8.27 2.67 16.12
N LYS A 299 7.88 1.45 16.52
CA LYS A 299 6.54 0.93 16.27
C LYS A 299 5.43 1.80 16.87
N LEU A 300 5.63 2.34 18.07
CA LEU A 300 4.65 3.22 18.72
C LEU A 300 4.64 4.63 18.14
N LEU A 301 5.79 5.14 17.69
CA LEU A 301 5.89 6.45 17.05
C LEU A 301 5.18 6.47 15.68
N HIS A 302 5.19 5.35 14.96
CA HIS A 302 4.45 5.21 13.70
C HIS A 302 2.98 5.63 13.85
N GLY A 303 2.27 5.06 14.83
CA GLY A 303 0.89 5.47 15.13
C GLY A 303 0.72 6.96 15.52
N VAL A 304 1.74 7.60 16.10
CA VAL A 304 1.66 9.06 16.36
C VAL A 304 1.77 9.85 15.05
N GLU A 305 2.57 9.36 14.10
CA GLU A 305 2.83 9.99 12.81
C GLU A 305 1.59 9.87 11.90
N ASP A 306 1.03 8.67 11.80
CA ASP A 306 -0.12 8.33 10.97
C ASP A 306 -1.36 9.16 11.29
N TRP A 307 -1.57 9.50 12.56
CA TRP A 307 -2.67 10.38 12.96
C TRP A 307 -2.71 11.68 12.14
N TYR A 308 -1.56 12.26 11.78
CA TYR A 308 -1.51 13.50 11.00
C TYR A 308 -1.55 13.27 9.49
N PHE A 309 -1.04 12.13 9.00
CA PHE A 309 -1.06 11.81 7.58
C PHE A 309 -2.40 11.28 7.10
N HIS A 310 -3.13 10.55 7.93
CA HIS A 310 -4.33 9.81 7.54
C HIS A 310 -5.61 10.34 8.19
N SER A 311 -5.61 11.52 8.81
CA SER A 311 -6.83 12.15 9.35
C SER A 311 -7.14 13.51 8.74
N ASN A 312 -8.32 14.04 9.04
CA ASN A 312 -8.72 15.39 8.65
C ASN A 312 -8.21 16.48 9.61
N VAL A 313 -7.36 16.13 10.58
CA VAL A 313 -6.96 17.06 11.66
C VAL A 313 -6.24 18.29 11.11
N VAL A 314 -5.43 18.13 10.06
CA VAL A 314 -4.68 19.24 9.45
C VAL A 314 -5.63 20.25 8.82
N GLU A 315 -6.60 19.77 8.05
CA GLU A 315 -7.66 20.60 7.46
C GLU A 315 -8.46 21.31 8.55
N LEU A 316 -8.79 20.63 9.65
CA LEU A 316 -9.50 21.22 10.79
C LEU A 316 -8.67 22.31 11.49
N ILE A 317 -7.35 22.18 11.59
CA ILE A 317 -6.47 23.22 12.14
C ILE A 317 -6.54 24.48 11.26
N ARG A 318 -6.43 24.32 9.93
CA ARG A 318 -6.53 25.42 8.96
C ARG A 318 -7.90 26.08 9.02
N MET A 319 -8.96 25.29 9.04
CA MET A 319 -10.35 25.76 9.17
C MET A 319 -10.57 26.56 10.46
N ARG A 320 -10.11 26.06 11.61
CA ARG A 320 -10.21 26.78 12.90
C ARG A 320 -9.40 28.07 12.93
N ALA A 321 -8.43 28.26 12.03
CA ALA A 321 -7.66 29.50 11.92
C ALA A 321 -8.41 30.62 11.19
N HIS A 322 -9.44 30.24 10.45
CA HIS A 322 -10.23 31.13 9.63
C HIS A 322 -11.28 31.87 10.48
N ARG A 323 -10.86 32.91 11.22
CA ARG A 323 -11.76 33.70 12.08
C ARG A 323 -12.36 34.93 11.36
N PRO A 324 -13.65 35.28 11.63
CA PRO A 324 -14.59 34.56 12.50
C PRO A 324 -15.08 33.25 11.86
N ALA A 325 -15.29 32.23 12.71
CA ALA A 325 -15.26 30.82 12.30
C ALA A 325 -16.58 30.24 11.77
N GLN A 326 -17.70 30.94 11.85
CA GLN A 326 -19.02 30.66 11.25
C GLN A 326 -19.92 31.72 11.89
N GLY A 327 -20.68 32.49 11.11
CA GLY A 327 -21.66 33.40 11.73
C GLY A 327 -22.73 32.60 12.48
N GLU A 328 -23.33 33.13 13.55
CA GLU A 328 -24.43 32.43 14.28
C GLU A 328 -25.58 32.01 13.35
N THR A 329 -25.73 32.70 12.22
CA THR A 329 -26.75 32.46 11.19
C THR A 329 -26.23 31.78 9.92
N GLU A 330 -24.92 31.55 9.79
CA GLU A 330 -24.33 30.93 8.59
C GLU A 330 -24.50 29.40 8.66
N ALA A 331 -25.06 28.80 7.61
CA ALA A 331 -25.16 27.35 7.54
C ALA A 331 -23.77 26.70 7.43
N THR A 332 -23.57 25.55 8.09
CA THR A 332 -22.29 24.80 8.09
C THR A 332 -21.75 24.56 6.69
N GLU A 333 -22.65 24.31 5.75
CA GLU A 333 -22.32 24.06 4.35
C GLU A 333 -21.82 25.32 3.62
N ASP A 334 -22.45 26.48 3.88
CA ASP A 334 -22.02 27.75 3.30
C ASP A 334 -20.67 28.18 3.86
N PHE A 335 -20.46 27.96 5.16
CA PHE A 335 -19.16 28.17 5.79
C PHE A 335 -18.06 27.31 5.14
N LEU A 336 -18.32 26.01 4.94
CA LEU A 336 -17.36 25.11 4.31
C LEU A 336 -16.99 25.58 2.89
N LYS A 337 -17.98 25.95 2.07
CA LYS A 337 -17.76 26.49 0.71
C LYS A 337 -16.92 27.77 0.73
N ARG A 338 -17.23 28.67 1.66
CA ARG A 338 -16.48 29.92 1.84
C ARG A 338 -15.04 29.65 2.27
N PHE A 339 -14.82 28.76 3.25
CA PHE A 339 -13.48 28.36 3.69
C PHE A 339 -12.64 27.80 2.54
N VAL A 340 -13.18 26.88 1.74
CA VAL A 340 -12.49 26.30 0.58
C VAL A 340 -12.15 27.38 -0.46
N THR A 341 -13.10 28.27 -0.74
CA THR A 341 -12.92 29.35 -1.73
C THR A 341 -11.85 30.35 -1.27
N GLU A 342 -11.91 30.80 -0.02
CA GLU A 342 -10.95 31.75 0.54
C GLU A 342 -9.56 31.15 0.67
N THR A 343 -9.45 29.88 1.10
CA THR A 343 -8.18 29.15 1.16
C THR A 343 -7.54 29.09 -0.21
N ALA A 344 -8.31 28.73 -1.24
CA ALA A 344 -7.82 28.65 -2.62
C ALA A 344 -7.42 30.01 -3.21
N GLY A 345 -7.83 31.12 -2.60
CA GLY A 345 -7.43 32.48 -2.97
C GLY A 345 -6.21 33.00 -2.21
N LYS A 346 -5.78 32.35 -1.12
CA LYS A 346 -4.75 32.85 -0.20
C LYS A 346 -3.55 31.91 -0.07
N ASP A 347 -3.77 30.61 -0.16
CA ASP A 347 -2.72 29.63 0.05
C ASP A 347 -1.84 29.47 -1.20
N PRO A 348 -0.50 29.59 -1.08
CA PRO A 348 0.41 29.45 -2.22
C PRO A 348 0.23 28.15 -3.01
N GLU A 349 -0.08 27.04 -2.34
CA GLU A 349 -0.30 25.73 -2.99
C GLU A 349 -1.44 25.79 -4.02
N PHE A 350 -2.50 26.55 -3.73
CA PHE A 350 -3.65 26.72 -4.60
C PHE A 350 -3.49 27.86 -5.60
N ILE A 351 -2.70 28.88 -5.27
CA ILE A 351 -2.43 30.02 -6.15
C ILE A 351 -1.50 29.61 -7.30
N LEU A 352 -0.53 28.74 -7.01
CA LEU A 352 0.44 28.25 -8.00
C LEU A 352 -0.10 27.13 -8.89
N ALA A 353 -1.22 26.51 -8.52
CA ALA A 353 -1.91 25.49 -9.30
C ALA A 353 -2.57 26.09 -10.55
N ASP A 354 -2.57 25.32 -11.66
CA ASP A 354 -3.32 25.68 -12.86
C ASP A 354 -4.85 25.50 -12.66
N GLY A 355 -5.65 25.82 -13.68
CA GLY A 355 -7.12 25.78 -13.58
C GLY A 355 -7.67 24.42 -13.14
N PRO A 356 -7.39 23.33 -13.87
CA PRO A 356 -7.78 21.97 -13.49
C PRO A 356 -7.26 21.56 -12.11
N GLU A 357 -5.99 21.79 -11.83
CA GLU A 357 -5.38 21.40 -10.56
C GLU A 357 -6.00 22.15 -9.39
N LYS A 358 -6.26 23.44 -9.55
CA LYS A 358 -6.91 24.25 -8.52
C LYS A 358 -8.30 23.70 -8.18
N ILE A 359 -9.09 23.31 -9.19
CA ILE A 359 -10.41 22.68 -8.97
C ILE A 359 -10.24 21.36 -8.19
N ARG A 360 -9.26 20.54 -8.56
CA ARG A 360 -8.94 19.27 -7.87
C ARG A 360 -8.54 19.50 -6.41
N LEU A 361 -7.65 20.46 -6.13
CA LEU A 361 -7.26 20.83 -4.77
C LEU A 361 -8.44 21.30 -3.93
N GLN A 362 -9.32 22.12 -4.52
CA GLN A 362 -10.54 22.58 -3.87
C GLN A 362 -11.50 21.42 -3.55
N ARG A 363 -11.68 20.48 -4.49
CA ARG A 363 -12.46 19.24 -4.25
C ARG A 363 -11.87 18.42 -3.11
N ARG A 364 -10.57 18.13 -3.13
CA ARG A 364 -9.91 17.33 -2.08
C ARG A 364 -10.06 18.00 -0.71
N LEU A 365 -9.84 19.30 -0.61
CA LEU A 365 -10.04 20.04 0.64
C LEU A 365 -11.49 19.94 1.13
N TYR A 366 -12.44 20.22 0.24
CA TYR A 366 -13.86 20.15 0.56
C TYR A 366 -14.25 18.75 1.05
N ARG A 367 -13.75 17.70 0.38
CA ARG A 367 -14.11 16.30 0.63
C ARG A 367 -13.43 15.73 1.89
N ARG A 368 -12.21 16.12 2.24
CA ARG A 368 -11.53 15.75 3.51
C ARG A 368 -12.23 16.32 4.75
N LEU A 369 -13.04 17.36 4.58
CA LEU A 369 -13.86 17.96 5.64
C LEU A 369 -15.28 17.37 5.70
N ARG A 370 -15.51 16.19 5.12
CA ARG A 370 -16.82 15.51 5.10
C ARG A 370 -16.71 14.07 5.55
N PHE A 371 -17.69 13.61 6.31
CA PHE A 371 -17.79 12.25 6.78
C PHE A 371 -18.60 11.39 5.79
N PRO A 372 -18.12 10.17 5.45
CA PRO A 372 -18.78 9.33 4.45
C PRO A 372 -20.11 8.77 4.93
N VAL A 373 -20.99 8.50 3.96
CA VAL A 373 -22.21 7.69 4.16
C VAL A 373 -22.05 6.38 3.43
N TYR A 374 -22.39 5.30 4.13
CA TYR A 374 -22.37 3.94 3.62
C TYR A 374 -23.78 3.42 3.36
N GLU A 375 -23.90 2.53 2.39
CA GLU A 375 -25.07 1.72 2.09
C GLU A 375 -24.85 0.28 2.56
N ARG A 376 -25.94 -0.37 2.95
CA ARG A 376 -25.89 -1.74 3.47
C ARG A 376 -25.37 -2.68 2.40
N GLY A 377 -24.51 -3.59 2.81
CA GLY A 377 -24.03 -4.66 1.95
C GLY A 377 -25.16 -5.55 1.43
N ASP A 378 -24.97 -6.11 0.24
CA ASP A 378 -25.85 -7.14 -0.31
C ASP A 378 -25.24 -8.54 -0.12
N LYS A 379 -25.84 -9.57 -0.72
CA LYS A 379 -25.34 -10.96 -0.62
C LYS A 379 -23.95 -11.16 -1.22
N ILE A 380 -23.51 -10.25 -2.09
CA ILE A 380 -22.30 -10.35 -2.89
C ILE A 380 -21.23 -9.37 -2.36
N ASN A 381 -21.65 -8.28 -1.71
CA ASN A 381 -20.83 -7.24 -1.11
C ASN A 381 -21.23 -7.03 0.36
N SER A 382 -21.00 -8.04 1.20
CA SER A 382 -21.47 -8.03 2.59
C SER A 382 -20.80 -6.98 3.48
N GLY A 383 -19.68 -6.40 3.06
CA GLY A 383 -18.93 -5.39 3.80
C GLY A 383 -19.53 -3.97 3.80
N GLY A 384 -20.67 -3.78 3.12
CA GLY A 384 -21.22 -2.45 2.87
C GLY A 384 -20.42 -1.68 1.82
N THR A 385 -21.05 -0.69 1.21
CA THR A 385 -20.43 0.11 0.14
C THR A 385 -20.58 1.59 0.45
N LEU A 386 -19.69 2.41 -0.10
CA LEU A 386 -19.87 3.86 -0.05
C LEU A 386 -21.07 4.25 -0.88
N SER A 387 -21.87 5.15 -0.35
CA SER A 387 -23.09 5.56 -1.01
C SER A 387 -22.79 6.39 -2.25
N LYS A 388 -23.37 5.94 -3.37
CA LYS A 388 -23.40 6.67 -4.65
C LYS A 388 -24.63 7.56 -4.79
N THR A 389 -25.56 7.50 -3.83
CA THR A 389 -26.87 8.17 -3.91
C THR A 389 -27.13 9.12 -2.75
N LYS A 390 -26.51 8.90 -1.59
CA LYS A 390 -26.67 9.72 -0.38
C LYS A 390 -25.51 10.69 -0.25
N LYS A 391 -25.85 11.88 0.25
CA LYS A 391 -24.92 12.95 0.53
C LYS A 391 -24.16 12.65 1.82
N SER A 392 -22.85 12.80 1.78
CA SER A 392 -21.96 12.86 2.95
C SER A 392 -22.33 14.02 3.87
N THR A 393 -21.88 13.98 5.12
CA THR A 393 -22.14 15.03 6.12
C THR A 393 -20.90 15.90 6.35
N PRO A 394 -21.02 17.21 6.60
CA PRO A 394 -19.88 18.02 7.01
C PRO A 394 -19.26 17.50 8.32
N SER A 395 -17.93 17.45 8.39
CA SER A 395 -17.16 16.90 9.52
C SER A 395 -16.37 17.99 10.25
N LEU A 396 -16.97 19.17 10.45
CA LEU A 396 -16.25 20.33 11.00
C LEU A 396 -15.97 20.19 12.50
N HIS A 397 -16.74 19.36 13.19
CA HIS A 397 -16.66 19.13 14.63
C HIS A 397 -16.07 17.76 14.98
N HIS A 398 -15.65 16.99 13.98
CA HIS A 398 -15.26 15.59 14.16
C HIS A 398 -13.91 15.34 13.50
N ALA A 399 -12.87 15.15 14.31
CA ALA A 399 -11.57 14.73 13.81
C ALA A 399 -11.55 13.21 13.71
N TYR A 400 -11.36 12.66 12.52
CA TYR A 400 -11.38 11.23 12.27
C TYR A 400 -10.30 10.81 11.27
N PRO A 401 -9.74 9.60 11.43
CA PRO A 401 -8.79 9.03 10.49
C PRO A 401 -9.51 8.47 9.25
N ALA A 402 -8.74 7.96 8.31
CA ALA A 402 -9.24 7.22 7.16
C ALA A 402 -10.09 6.02 7.56
N PHE A 403 -10.94 5.60 6.63
CA PHE A 403 -11.59 4.30 6.69
C PHE A 403 -11.17 3.48 5.49
N PRO A 404 -10.31 2.47 5.64
CA PRO A 404 -10.04 1.55 4.57
C PRO A 404 -11.34 0.91 4.11
N SER A 405 -11.53 0.94 2.80
CA SER A 405 -12.55 0.20 2.09
C SER A 405 -11.89 -0.83 1.17
N GLN A 406 -12.66 -1.77 0.62
CA GLN A 406 -12.14 -2.68 -0.42
C GLN A 406 -11.52 -1.92 -1.62
N GLN A 407 -11.95 -0.67 -1.84
CA GLN A 407 -11.40 0.21 -2.86
C GLN A 407 -10.02 0.75 -2.44
N ASP A 408 -9.75 1.01 -1.16
CA ASP A 408 -8.47 1.58 -0.72
C ASP A 408 -7.29 0.61 -0.81
N THR A 409 -7.49 -0.70 -0.61
CA THR A 409 -6.41 -1.71 -0.73
C THR A 409 -5.80 -1.73 -2.13
N ALA A 410 -6.68 -1.59 -3.14
CA ALA A 410 -6.30 -1.44 -4.54
C ALA A 410 -5.47 -0.16 -4.77
N HIS A 411 -5.88 0.95 -4.16
CA HIS A 411 -5.17 2.22 -4.27
C HIS A 411 -3.80 2.18 -3.61
N THR A 412 -3.70 1.70 -2.37
CA THR A 412 -2.46 1.67 -1.62
C THR A 412 -1.40 0.85 -2.34
N LEU A 413 -1.77 -0.33 -2.89
CA LEU A 413 -0.86 -1.13 -3.69
C LEU A 413 -0.47 -0.41 -4.99
N MET A 414 -1.41 0.18 -5.72
CA MET A 414 -1.06 0.86 -6.97
C MET A 414 -0.24 2.12 -6.78
N HIS A 415 -0.57 2.96 -5.79
CA HIS A 415 0.27 4.09 -5.40
C HIS A 415 1.65 3.61 -5.00
N ALA A 416 1.76 2.44 -4.35
CA ALA A 416 3.07 1.88 -4.06
C ALA A 416 3.86 1.58 -5.34
N LEU A 417 3.23 1.05 -6.38
CA LEU A 417 3.81 0.74 -7.69
C LEU A 417 4.13 2.01 -8.49
N GLU A 418 3.20 2.97 -8.57
CA GLU A 418 3.42 4.28 -9.19
C GLU A 418 4.56 5.06 -8.52
N ASN A 419 4.66 5.01 -7.18
CA ASN A 419 5.75 5.65 -6.47
C ASN A 419 7.10 4.96 -6.74
N LEU A 420 7.10 3.64 -6.94
CA LEU A 420 8.30 2.91 -7.37
C LEU A 420 8.70 3.37 -8.77
N GLU A 421 7.75 3.47 -9.68
CA GLU A 421 7.93 3.91 -11.05
C GLU A 421 8.36 5.37 -11.18
N PHE A 422 7.75 6.28 -10.42
CA PHE A 422 8.16 7.68 -10.37
C PHE A 422 9.63 7.78 -9.91
N LYS A 423 10.04 7.00 -8.91
CA LYS A 423 11.43 6.98 -8.44
C LYS A 423 12.40 6.31 -9.41
N THR A 424 11.95 5.35 -10.21
CA THR A 424 12.78 4.74 -11.27
C THR A 424 12.89 5.64 -12.49
N ARG A 425 11.91 6.52 -12.75
CA ARG A 425 11.89 7.46 -13.89
C ARG A 425 12.44 8.86 -13.57
N HIS A 426 12.32 9.33 -12.34
CA HIS A 426 12.66 10.71 -11.92
C HIS A 426 13.47 10.74 -10.62
N PRO A 427 14.79 10.51 -10.67
CA PRO A 427 15.64 10.72 -9.51
C PRO A 427 15.82 12.23 -9.26
N SER A 428 14.92 12.83 -8.49
CA SER A 428 15.07 14.10 -7.74
C SER A 428 16.03 15.15 -8.35
N ALA A 429 15.69 15.71 -9.52
CA ALA A 429 16.16 17.03 -9.99
C ALA A 429 15.30 17.52 -11.18
N PRO A 430 14.86 18.80 -11.22
CA PRO A 430 14.08 19.34 -12.36
C PRO A 430 14.85 19.53 -13.67
N LYS A 431 16.10 19.04 -13.82
CA LYS A 431 16.95 19.35 -14.99
C LYS A 431 17.99 18.27 -15.38
N SER A 432 17.81 17.01 -15.01
CA SER A 432 18.71 15.95 -15.52
C SER A 432 17.94 14.92 -16.33
N ASP A 433 18.29 14.83 -17.61
CA ASP A 433 17.99 13.74 -18.55
C ASP A 433 18.59 12.39 -18.08
N SER A 434 18.34 11.97 -16.83
CA SER A 434 18.84 10.73 -16.25
C SER A 434 17.80 10.21 -15.26
N GLY A 435 17.10 9.08 -15.45
CA GLY A 435 17.03 8.10 -16.52
C GLY A 435 15.91 7.11 -16.13
N ILE A 436 15.21 6.53 -17.11
CA ILE A 436 14.00 5.69 -16.95
C ILE A 436 14.25 4.37 -16.18
N LEU A 437 15.52 3.98 -16.00
CA LEU A 437 15.88 2.68 -15.44
C LEU A 437 16.20 2.76 -13.94
N PRO A 438 15.77 1.77 -13.13
CA PRO A 438 16.16 1.65 -11.73
C PRO A 438 17.69 1.69 -11.55
N PRO A 439 18.21 2.21 -10.40
CA PRO A 439 19.66 2.31 -10.17
C PRO A 439 20.43 0.98 -10.30
N TRP A 440 19.77 -0.15 -10.11
CA TRP A 440 20.34 -1.49 -10.25
C TRP A 440 20.44 -1.97 -11.70
N ALA A 441 19.56 -1.49 -12.57
CA ALA A 441 19.38 -2.03 -13.91
C ALA A 441 20.63 -1.94 -14.79
N PRO A 442 21.42 -0.85 -14.81
CA PRO A 442 22.63 -0.79 -15.64
C PRO A 442 23.65 -1.89 -15.32
N CYS A 443 23.90 -2.18 -14.03
CA CYS A 443 24.86 -3.22 -13.64
C CYS A 443 24.30 -4.63 -13.89
N VAL A 444 23.05 -4.88 -13.48
CA VAL A 444 22.42 -6.19 -13.59
C VAL A 444 22.17 -6.57 -15.06
N LEU A 445 21.62 -5.65 -15.85
CA LEU A 445 21.47 -5.84 -17.30
C LEU A 445 22.84 -5.95 -17.98
N GLY A 446 23.81 -5.13 -17.56
CA GLY A 446 25.18 -5.23 -18.06
C GLY A 446 25.75 -6.64 -17.90
N LYS A 447 25.60 -7.26 -16.72
CA LYS A 447 26.01 -8.66 -16.48
C LYS A 447 25.25 -9.66 -17.33
N PHE A 448 23.93 -9.50 -17.45
CA PHE A 448 23.09 -10.37 -18.28
C PHE A 448 23.48 -10.32 -19.77
N LEU A 449 23.81 -9.13 -20.27
CA LEU A 449 24.14 -8.88 -21.68
C LEU A 449 25.59 -9.18 -22.04
N SER A 450 26.52 -9.12 -21.09
CA SER A 450 27.97 -9.25 -21.35
C SER A 450 28.43 -10.69 -21.62
N ALA A 451 27.59 -11.69 -21.36
CA ALA A 451 27.86 -13.08 -21.68
C ALA A 451 27.82 -13.30 -23.21
N HIS A 452 28.97 -13.13 -23.85
CA HIS A 452 29.11 -13.23 -25.31
C HIS A 452 28.65 -14.62 -25.81
N GLY A 453 27.73 -14.62 -26.77
CA GLY A 453 27.09 -15.82 -27.30
C GLY A 453 25.91 -16.35 -26.50
N GLY A 454 25.59 -15.72 -25.36
CA GLY A 454 24.59 -16.21 -24.42
C GLY A 454 23.14 -15.75 -24.64
N PRO A 455 22.16 -16.31 -23.90
CA PRO A 455 20.74 -15.99 -24.00
C PRO A 455 20.47 -14.50 -23.94
N GLY A 456 21.16 -13.76 -23.06
CA GLY A 456 20.95 -12.32 -22.92
C GLY A 456 21.37 -11.53 -24.15
N GLU A 457 22.54 -11.82 -24.73
CA GLU A 457 22.99 -11.18 -25.96
C GLU A 457 22.12 -11.57 -27.17
N LYS A 458 21.72 -12.85 -27.27
CA LYS A 458 20.82 -13.35 -28.32
C LYS A 458 19.46 -12.66 -28.24
N LEU A 459 18.88 -12.61 -27.04
CA LEU A 459 17.61 -11.95 -26.79
C LEU A 459 17.69 -10.46 -27.11
N LEU A 460 18.77 -9.78 -26.70
CA LEU A 460 18.99 -8.38 -27.05
C LEU A 460 19.10 -8.17 -28.57
N LYS A 461 19.84 -9.02 -29.29
CA LYS A 461 19.94 -8.95 -30.76
C LYS A 461 18.58 -9.14 -31.42
N GLU A 462 17.81 -10.12 -30.97
CA GLU A 462 16.46 -10.39 -31.47
C GLU A 462 15.53 -9.19 -31.27
N LYS A 463 15.43 -8.68 -30.03
CA LYS A 463 14.52 -7.56 -29.73
C LYS A 463 14.98 -6.25 -30.36
N ALA A 464 16.30 -6.00 -30.45
CA ALA A 464 16.84 -4.85 -31.16
C ALA A 464 16.53 -4.90 -32.65
N ALA A 465 16.71 -6.07 -33.29
CA ALA A 465 16.36 -6.28 -34.70
C ALA A 465 14.86 -6.08 -34.95
N ALA A 466 14.00 -6.61 -34.07
CA ALA A 466 12.55 -6.44 -34.17
C ALA A 466 12.12 -4.96 -34.12
N ARG A 467 12.84 -4.10 -33.38
CA ARG A 467 12.61 -2.65 -33.34
C ARG A 467 13.43 -1.84 -34.34
N GLY A 468 14.21 -2.49 -35.21
CA GLY A 468 15.05 -1.81 -36.21
C GLY A 468 16.21 -0.99 -35.62
N ILE A 469 16.72 -1.39 -34.44
CA ILE A 469 17.82 -0.69 -33.74
C ILE A 469 19.06 -1.58 -33.72
N GLN A 470 20.24 -0.98 -33.88
CA GLN A 470 21.49 -1.72 -33.69
C GLN A 470 21.75 -1.99 -32.21
N THR A 471 22.18 -3.21 -31.88
CA THR A 471 22.55 -3.62 -30.51
C THR A 471 23.54 -2.67 -29.85
N ALA A 472 24.55 -2.19 -30.60
CA ALA A 472 25.53 -1.23 -30.12
C ALA A 472 24.88 0.09 -29.65
N THR A 473 23.84 0.55 -30.35
CA THR A 473 23.06 1.74 -29.97
C THR A 473 22.30 1.52 -28.67
N VAL A 474 21.75 0.31 -28.46
CA VAL A 474 21.04 -0.02 -27.21
C VAL A 474 22.02 -0.04 -26.02
N VAL A 475 23.17 -0.70 -26.18
CA VAL A 475 24.22 -0.76 -25.15
C VAL A 475 24.76 0.64 -24.83
N ALA A 476 25.07 1.44 -25.85
CA ALA A 476 25.52 2.82 -25.67
C ALA A 476 24.47 3.67 -24.95
N ALA A 477 23.18 3.52 -25.28
CA ALA A 477 22.11 4.26 -24.63
C ALA A 477 21.91 3.88 -23.15
N ILE A 478 22.11 2.60 -22.77
CA ILE A 478 22.07 2.15 -21.37
C ILE A 478 23.21 2.79 -20.56
N VAL A 479 24.41 2.89 -21.14
CA VAL A 479 25.63 3.33 -20.44
C VAL A 479 25.79 4.85 -20.42
N ALA A 480 25.51 5.52 -21.55
CA ALA A 480 25.89 6.93 -21.77
C ALA A 480 24.70 7.88 -22.05
N GLY A 481 23.49 7.35 -22.26
CA GLY A 481 22.35 8.15 -22.74
C GLY A 481 22.47 8.56 -24.22
N GLY A 482 21.52 9.35 -24.73
CA GLY A 482 21.56 9.87 -26.12
C GLY A 482 20.18 10.07 -26.79
N PRO A 483 20.14 10.57 -28.05
CA PRO A 483 18.90 10.89 -28.78
C PRO A 483 18.06 9.65 -29.16
N GLU A 484 18.68 8.48 -29.35
CA GLU A 484 17.98 7.21 -29.64
C GLU A 484 17.52 6.46 -28.37
N ARG A 485 17.63 7.11 -27.20
CA ARG A 485 17.40 6.47 -25.90
C ARG A 485 16.00 5.91 -25.73
N ASN A 486 14.95 6.61 -26.18
CA ASN A 486 13.58 6.12 -26.01
C ASN A 486 13.35 4.79 -26.75
N LYS A 487 13.87 4.67 -27.98
CA LYS A 487 13.77 3.43 -28.75
C LYS A 487 14.62 2.32 -28.13
N ALA A 488 15.83 2.64 -27.66
CA ALA A 488 16.67 1.70 -26.92
C ALA A 488 16.00 1.21 -25.61
N MET A 489 15.26 2.06 -24.90
CA MET A 489 14.53 1.67 -23.70
C MET A 489 13.38 0.73 -24.00
N ALA A 490 12.68 0.92 -25.11
CA ALA A 490 11.66 -0.03 -25.54
C ALA A 490 12.25 -1.44 -25.79
N VAL A 491 13.46 -1.52 -26.37
CA VAL A 491 14.19 -2.80 -26.49
C VAL A 491 14.55 -3.39 -25.12
N VAL A 492 15.02 -2.57 -24.18
CA VAL A 492 15.34 -3.05 -22.82
C VAL A 492 14.12 -3.58 -22.10
N ILE A 493 12.98 -2.90 -22.20
CA ILE A 493 11.71 -3.38 -21.63
C ILE A 493 11.32 -4.71 -22.28
N ASP A 494 11.49 -4.86 -23.61
CA ASP A 494 11.22 -6.15 -24.28
C ASP A 494 12.13 -7.27 -23.79
N VAL A 495 13.40 -7.00 -23.54
CA VAL A 495 14.34 -7.97 -22.97
C VAL A 495 13.92 -8.33 -21.54
N MET A 496 13.62 -7.34 -20.70
CA MET A 496 13.21 -7.58 -19.32
C MET A 496 11.87 -8.31 -19.25
N ARG A 497 10.95 -8.12 -20.21
CA ARG A 497 9.66 -8.82 -20.26
C ARG A 497 9.83 -10.33 -20.41
N GLU A 498 10.78 -10.76 -21.22
CA GLU A 498 11.09 -12.19 -21.40
C GLU A 498 11.97 -12.73 -20.25
N TRP A 499 12.78 -11.87 -19.63
CA TRP A 499 13.71 -12.30 -18.58
C TRP A 499 13.06 -12.33 -17.18
N VAL A 500 12.51 -11.20 -16.72
CA VAL A 500 11.95 -10.98 -15.38
C VAL A 500 10.55 -10.34 -15.45
N PRO A 501 9.55 -11.01 -16.07
CA PRO A 501 8.24 -10.44 -16.39
C PRO A 501 7.52 -9.82 -15.19
N LEU A 502 7.56 -10.44 -14.00
CA LEU A 502 6.95 -9.92 -12.77
C LEU A 502 7.52 -8.54 -12.43
N ILE A 503 8.84 -8.40 -12.47
CA ILE A 503 9.51 -7.14 -12.12
C ILE A 503 9.11 -6.04 -13.10
N VAL A 504 9.01 -6.35 -14.40
CA VAL A 504 8.57 -5.37 -15.41
C VAL A 504 7.13 -4.95 -15.19
N THR A 505 6.20 -5.91 -15.04
CA THR A 505 4.78 -5.59 -14.84
C THR A 505 4.56 -4.74 -13.59
N LEU A 506 5.27 -5.03 -12.48
CA LEU A 506 5.14 -4.26 -11.25
C LEU A 506 5.77 -2.86 -11.34
N LEU A 507 6.88 -2.68 -12.08
CA LEU A 507 7.63 -1.42 -12.10
C LEU A 507 7.30 -0.49 -13.28
N ASP A 508 6.50 -0.93 -14.25
CA ASP A 508 6.21 -0.16 -15.47
C ASP A 508 4.70 -0.05 -15.76
N GLU A 509 4.12 1.13 -15.58
CA GLU A 509 2.72 1.46 -15.93
C GLU A 509 2.46 1.25 -17.41
N GLY A 510 3.42 1.59 -18.26
CA GLY A 510 3.30 1.42 -19.70
C GLY A 510 3.06 -0.05 -20.06
N GLU A 511 3.77 -0.96 -19.41
CA GLU A 511 3.54 -2.40 -19.55
C GLU A 511 2.16 -2.84 -19.02
N ARG A 512 1.72 -2.33 -17.87
CA ARG A 512 0.36 -2.65 -17.35
C ARG A 512 -0.72 -2.15 -18.29
N GLN A 513 -0.63 -0.91 -18.78
CA GLN A 513 -1.56 -0.33 -19.75
C GLN A 513 -1.58 -1.11 -21.07
N ARG A 514 -0.41 -1.56 -21.56
CA ARG A 514 -0.32 -2.44 -22.74
C ARG A 514 -1.08 -3.74 -22.53
N LEU A 515 -0.93 -4.36 -21.35
CA LEU A 515 -1.59 -5.61 -21.00
C LEU A 515 -3.10 -5.42 -20.83
N VAL A 516 -3.55 -4.30 -20.25
CA VAL A 516 -4.98 -3.90 -20.21
C VAL A 516 -5.54 -3.72 -21.64
N ALA A 517 -4.76 -3.13 -22.54
CA ALA A 517 -5.12 -2.94 -23.94
C ALA A 517 -4.96 -4.20 -24.81
N ASP A 518 -4.55 -5.34 -24.24
CA ASP A 518 -4.29 -6.61 -24.93
C ASP A 518 -3.45 -6.44 -26.21
N THR A 519 -2.45 -5.56 -26.16
CA THR A 519 -1.68 -5.11 -27.34
C THR A 519 -0.31 -5.76 -27.37
N ALA A 520 0.12 -6.28 -28.52
CA ALA A 520 1.44 -6.91 -28.65
C ALA A 520 2.58 -5.90 -28.40
N PRO A 521 3.75 -6.32 -27.87
CA PRO A 521 4.84 -5.41 -27.52
C PRO A 521 5.36 -4.50 -28.63
N LEU A 522 5.36 -4.98 -29.89
CA LEU A 522 5.84 -4.23 -31.05
C LEU A 522 4.87 -3.13 -31.48
N ASP A 523 3.60 -3.26 -31.10
CA ASP A 523 2.54 -2.30 -31.39
C ASP A 523 2.40 -1.25 -30.26
N TRP A 524 3.27 -1.31 -29.24
CA TRP A 524 3.28 -0.40 -28.09
C TRP A 524 4.50 0.55 -28.09
N PRO A 525 4.33 1.85 -27.76
CA PRO A 525 3.08 2.52 -27.39
C PRO A 525 2.15 2.75 -28.58
N LEU A 526 0.84 2.66 -28.35
CA LEU A 526 -0.17 3.11 -29.31
C LEU A 526 0.10 4.59 -29.61
N GLY A 527 0.23 4.98 -30.88
CA GLY A 527 0.24 6.41 -31.22
C GLY A 527 -1.02 7.06 -30.63
N LYS A 528 -0.86 8.09 -29.78
CA LYS A 528 -1.92 8.77 -28.98
C LYS A 528 -3.29 8.05 -29.02
N PRO A 529 -3.53 7.08 -28.13
CA PRO A 529 -4.78 6.33 -28.15
C PRO A 529 -5.94 7.29 -27.92
N THR A 530 -6.99 7.17 -28.71
CA THR A 530 -8.26 7.86 -28.48
C THR A 530 -9.09 7.06 -27.47
N ALA A 531 -10.01 7.72 -26.76
CA ALA A 531 -10.95 7.03 -25.86
C ALA A 531 -11.88 6.04 -26.61
N GLU A 532 -11.88 6.08 -27.94
CA GLU A 532 -12.61 5.16 -28.82
C GLU A 532 -11.81 3.90 -29.16
N ASP A 533 -10.47 3.97 -29.22
CA ASP A 533 -9.59 2.80 -29.41
C ASP A 533 -9.67 1.81 -28.22
N LEU A 534 -10.01 2.33 -27.03
CA LEU A 534 -10.14 1.57 -25.78
C LEU A 534 -11.57 1.04 -25.53
N LYS A 535 -12.53 1.29 -26.44
CA LYS A 535 -13.92 0.84 -26.28
C LYS A 535 -14.22 -0.42 -27.06
N GLY A 536 -14.47 -1.51 -26.32
CA GLY A 536 -15.41 -2.53 -26.76
C GLY A 536 -14.80 -3.87 -27.16
N LYS A 537 -14.41 -4.66 -26.15
CA LYS A 537 -14.83 -6.05 -25.87
C LYS A 537 -13.79 -6.63 -24.90
N PRO A 538 -14.19 -7.24 -23.77
CA PRO A 538 -13.27 -8.09 -23.02
C PRO A 538 -12.98 -9.29 -23.92
N ARG A 539 -11.87 -9.25 -24.65
CA ARG A 539 -11.23 -10.46 -25.14
C ARG A 539 -10.50 -11.03 -23.93
N GLU A 540 -10.59 -12.32 -23.68
CA GLU A 540 -9.62 -12.94 -22.76
C GLU A 540 -8.22 -12.56 -23.26
N GLY A 541 -7.49 -11.79 -22.44
CA GLY A 541 -6.27 -11.12 -22.86
C GLY A 541 -5.22 -12.13 -23.29
N ILE A 542 -5.00 -12.22 -24.60
CA ILE A 542 -3.96 -13.08 -25.19
C ILE A 542 -2.61 -12.65 -24.61
N GLU A 543 -2.36 -11.35 -24.51
CA GLU A 543 -1.11 -10.82 -23.99
C GLU A 543 -0.96 -11.00 -22.47
N MET A 544 -2.06 -10.92 -21.71
CA MET A 544 -2.03 -11.27 -20.29
C MET A 544 -1.68 -12.75 -20.09
N THR A 545 -2.29 -13.64 -20.88
CA THR A 545 -2.01 -15.08 -20.85
C THR A 545 -0.55 -15.35 -21.25
N ASN A 546 -0.07 -14.68 -22.29
CA ASN A 546 1.35 -14.76 -22.70
C ASN A 546 2.27 -14.26 -21.59
N GLN A 547 1.92 -13.19 -20.88
CA GLN A 547 2.73 -12.66 -19.78
C GLN A 547 2.80 -13.63 -18.59
N LEU A 548 1.67 -14.26 -18.23
CA LEU A 548 1.65 -15.30 -17.20
C LEU A 548 2.48 -16.52 -17.62
N LYS A 549 2.44 -16.91 -18.89
CA LYS A 549 3.28 -17.98 -19.44
C LYS A 549 4.77 -17.61 -19.37
N ARG A 550 5.16 -16.41 -19.84
CA ARG A 550 6.54 -15.90 -19.72
C ARG A 550 7.02 -15.97 -18.28
N HIS A 551 6.14 -15.64 -17.33
CA HIS A 551 6.47 -15.70 -15.91
C HIS A 551 6.68 -17.13 -15.40
N ALA A 552 5.81 -18.06 -15.76
CA ALA A 552 5.99 -19.47 -15.43
C ALA A 552 7.29 -20.03 -16.03
N ASP A 553 7.57 -19.73 -17.30
CA ASP A 553 8.80 -20.13 -17.98
C ASP A 553 10.05 -19.51 -17.30
N ALA A 554 9.97 -18.26 -16.82
CA ALA A 554 11.05 -17.59 -16.10
C ALA A 554 11.34 -18.16 -14.70
N LEU A 555 10.40 -18.91 -14.11
CA LEU A 555 10.58 -19.61 -12.84
C LEU A 555 11.23 -20.99 -13.00
N GLU A 556 11.24 -21.56 -14.21
CA GLU A 556 11.81 -22.88 -14.46
C GLU A 556 13.35 -22.84 -14.53
N PRO A 557 14.06 -23.64 -13.71
CA PRO A 557 15.51 -23.64 -13.70
C PRO A 557 16.12 -24.18 -15.00
N GLN A 558 17.07 -23.44 -15.56
CA GLN A 558 17.80 -23.81 -16.77
C GLN A 558 19.32 -23.78 -16.53
N MET A 559 20.06 -24.55 -17.33
CA MET A 559 21.54 -24.51 -17.31
C MET A 559 22.01 -23.29 -18.11
N HIS A 560 22.83 -22.43 -17.48
CA HIS A 560 23.41 -21.24 -18.13
C HIS A 560 24.87 -21.46 -18.56
N GLU A 561 25.45 -20.54 -19.34
CA GLU A 561 26.85 -20.64 -19.83
C GLU A 561 27.88 -20.83 -18.73
N ASP A 562 27.64 -20.26 -17.54
CA ASP A 562 28.55 -20.35 -16.41
C ASP A 562 28.44 -21.68 -15.65
N GLY A 563 27.66 -22.63 -16.18
CA GLY A 563 27.49 -23.97 -15.62
C GLY A 563 26.55 -24.01 -14.41
N ILE A 564 25.90 -22.89 -14.07
CA ILE A 564 24.98 -22.82 -12.94
C ILE A 564 23.56 -23.15 -13.44
N LYS A 565 22.88 -24.04 -12.70
CA LYS A 565 21.45 -24.32 -12.91
C LYS A 565 20.64 -23.38 -12.03
N GLU A 566 19.97 -22.42 -12.64
CA GLU A 566 19.13 -21.44 -11.92
C GLU A 566 18.01 -20.95 -12.85
N ASN A 567 16.92 -20.45 -12.30
CA ASN A 567 15.89 -19.76 -13.07
C ASN A 567 16.27 -18.28 -13.31
N ASN A 568 15.44 -17.55 -14.04
CA ASN A 568 15.77 -16.17 -14.42
C ASN A 568 15.82 -15.21 -13.23
N TYR A 569 14.93 -15.39 -12.25
CA TYR A 569 14.87 -14.55 -11.05
C TYR A 569 16.04 -14.84 -10.11
N GLU A 570 16.38 -16.12 -9.90
CA GLU A 570 17.57 -16.54 -9.14
C GLU A 570 18.85 -15.92 -9.74
N ARG A 571 18.97 -15.95 -11.07
CA ARG A 571 20.07 -15.30 -11.80
C ARG A 571 20.08 -13.78 -11.59
N ALA A 572 18.92 -13.12 -11.68
CA ALA A 572 18.81 -11.69 -11.44
C ALA A 572 19.21 -11.31 -9.99
N ILE A 573 18.82 -12.12 -9.01
CA ILE A 573 19.18 -11.93 -7.59
C ILE A 573 20.68 -12.12 -7.39
N ARG A 574 21.29 -13.15 -7.99
CA ARG A 574 22.74 -13.35 -7.99
C ARG A 574 23.45 -12.11 -8.53
N TYR A 575 22.96 -11.54 -9.63
CA TYR A 575 23.52 -10.31 -10.20
C TYR A 575 23.31 -9.08 -9.33
N LEU A 576 22.16 -8.94 -8.65
CA LEU A 576 21.95 -7.88 -7.66
C LEU A 576 23.01 -7.94 -6.54
N ARG A 577 23.30 -9.16 -6.05
CA ARG A 577 24.34 -9.40 -5.04
C ARG A 577 25.72 -9.07 -5.58
N ASP A 578 26.07 -9.57 -6.76
CA ASP A 578 27.39 -9.33 -7.37
C ASP A 578 27.61 -7.85 -7.70
N CYS A 579 26.53 -7.11 -7.98
CA CYS A 579 26.54 -5.66 -8.18
C CYS A 579 26.51 -4.85 -6.86
N GLY A 580 26.51 -5.52 -5.71
CA GLY A 580 26.55 -4.91 -4.39
C GLY A 580 25.25 -4.27 -3.93
N PHE A 581 24.11 -4.51 -4.62
CA PHE A 581 22.82 -3.95 -4.23
C PHE A 581 22.19 -4.71 -3.06
N ILE A 582 22.51 -5.99 -2.88
CA ILE A 582 22.08 -6.78 -1.73
C ILE A 582 23.29 -7.55 -1.18
N ASN A 583 23.25 -7.88 0.11
CA ASN A 583 24.20 -8.78 0.75
C ASN A 583 23.76 -10.25 0.60
N ASP A 584 24.53 -11.17 1.18
CA ASP A 584 24.22 -12.61 1.11
C ASP A 584 22.90 -12.95 1.83
N ALA A 585 22.63 -12.32 2.99
CA ALA A 585 21.36 -12.46 3.70
C ALA A 585 20.15 -12.01 2.84
N GLY A 586 20.25 -10.86 2.17
CA GLY A 586 19.21 -10.33 1.30
C GLY A 586 19.02 -11.19 0.05
N LYS A 587 20.10 -11.72 -0.52
CA LYS A 587 20.03 -12.73 -1.59
C LYS A 587 19.26 -13.97 -1.13
N ASP A 588 19.62 -14.55 0.01
CA ASP A 588 18.98 -15.77 0.52
C ASP A 588 17.48 -15.57 0.78
N ALA A 589 17.09 -14.41 1.31
CA ALA A 589 15.69 -14.04 1.48
C ALA A 589 14.96 -13.95 0.13
N LEU A 590 15.48 -13.19 -0.84
CA LEU A 590 14.84 -13.08 -2.15
C LEU A 590 14.75 -14.43 -2.89
N LEU A 591 15.76 -15.30 -2.77
CA LEU A 591 15.71 -16.65 -3.33
C LEU A 591 14.56 -17.46 -2.73
N LYS A 592 14.33 -17.38 -1.41
CA LYS A 592 13.17 -18.04 -0.76
C LYS A 592 11.85 -17.50 -1.28
N SER A 593 11.74 -16.18 -1.52
CA SER A 593 10.55 -15.56 -2.09
C SER A 593 10.19 -16.18 -3.45
N PHE A 594 11.15 -16.31 -4.37
CA PHE A 594 10.90 -16.89 -5.69
C PHE A 594 10.78 -18.42 -5.67
N ALA A 595 11.37 -19.10 -4.68
CA ALA A 595 11.11 -20.52 -4.44
C ALA A 595 9.65 -20.76 -4.02
N ILE A 596 9.07 -19.89 -3.19
CA ILE A 596 7.65 -19.90 -2.84
C ILE A 596 6.80 -19.67 -4.07
N ASP A 597 7.14 -18.69 -4.89
CA ASP A 597 6.42 -18.40 -6.13
C ASP A 597 6.39 -19.62 -7.07
N HIS A 598 7.56 -20.19 -7.35
CA HIS A 598 7.71 -21.42 -8.14
C HIS A 598 6.93 -22.61 -7.57
N LYS A 599 6.91 -22.77 -6.24
CA LYS A 599 6.10 -23.81 -5.58
C LYS A 599 4.60 -23.54 -5.77
N SER A 600 4.17 -22.29 -5.58
CA SER A 600 2.77 -21.88 -5.69
C SER A 600 2.23 -21.97 -7.12
N GLN A 601 3.09 -21.78 -8.13
CA GLN A 601 2.78 -21.93 -9.55
C GLN A 601 2.39 -23.38 -9.93
N LYS A 602 2.67 -24.36 -9.06
CA LYS A 602 2.41 -25.79 -9.25
C LYS A 602 1.20 -26.31 -8.47
N LEU A 603 0.48 -25.46 -7.73
CA LEU A 603 -0.62 -25.90 -6.87
C LEU A 603 -1.85 -26.37 -7.65
N LEU A 604 -2.22 -25.62 -8.69
CA LEU A 604 -3.37 -25.90 -9.51
C LEU A 604 -3.02 -25.62 -10.96
N GLU A 605 -3.25 -26.61 -11.82
CA GLU A 605 -2.97 -26.48 -13.25
C GLU A 605 -3.70 -25.26 -13.82
N LYS A 606 -2.97 -24.41 -14.56
CA LYS A 606 -3.49 -23.16 -15.19
C LYS A 606 -3.88 -22.04 -14.22
N ALA A 607 -3.75 -22.22 -12.90
CA ALA A 607 -3.84 -21.13 -11.95
C ALA A 607 -2.47 -20.45 -11.78
N PRO A 608 -2.43 -19.13 -11.59
CA PRO A 608 -1.17 -18.45 -11.31
C PRO A 608 -0.65 -18.76 -9.90
N GLY A 609 0.68 -18.82 -9.74
CA GLY A 609 1.35 -18.75 -8.45
C GLY A 609 1.30 -17.34 -7.85
N ALA A 610 2.06 -17.08 -6.79
CA ALA A 610 2.07 -15.79 -6.08
C ALA A 610 2.47 -14.63 -7.01
N GLY A 611 3.55 -14.77 -7.77
CA GLY A 611 4.00 -13.78 -8.74
C GLY A 611 3.02 -13.63 -9.90
N GLY A 612 2.48 -14.73 -10.43
CA GLY A 612 1.45 -14.69 -11.47
C GLY A 612 0.18 -13.97 -11.00
N PHE A 613 -0.21 -14.19 -9.75
CA PHE A 613 -1.34 -13.52 -9.13
C PHE A 613 -1.05 -12.01 -9.02
N LEU A 614 0.16 -11.62 -8.61
CA LEU A 614 0.55 -10.21 -8.55
C LEU A 614 0.56 -9.55 -9.92
N ILE A 615 1.00 -10.24 -10.98
CA ILE A 615 0.90 -9.77 -12.37
C ILE A 615 -0.55 -9.48 -12.70
N GLN A 616 -1.42 -10.49 -12.57
CA GLN A 616 -2.84 -10.36 -12.91
C GLN A 616 -3.50 -9.25 -12.09
N PHE A 617 -3.29 -9.24 -10.78
CA PHE A 617 -3.84 -8.26 -9.86
C PHE A 617 -3.40 -6.84 -10.24
N SER A 618 -2.12 -6.61 -10.51
CA SER A 618 -1.62 -5.28 -10.90
C SER A 618 -2.23 -4.75 -12.21
N ILE A 619 -2.53 -5.62 -13.18
CA ILE A 619 -3.17 -5.26 -14.46
C ILE A 619 -4.63 -4.84 -14.21
N GLU A 620 -5.36 -5.61 -13.41
CA GLU A 620 -6.76 -5.30 -13.06
C GLU A 620 -6.87 -4.02 -12.25
N LEU A 621 -5.92 -3.80 -11.34
CA LEU A 621 -5.82 -2.58 -10.58
C LEU A 621 -5.51 -1.36 -11.48
N GLN A 622 -4.67 -1.51 -12.50
CA GLN A 622 -4.45 -0.46 -13.49
C GLN A 622 -5.75 -0.06 -14.19
N SER A 623 -6.60 -1.02 -14.58
CA SER A 623 -7.91 -0.70 -15.17
C SER A 623 -8.83 0.08 -14.22
N ALA A 624 -8.74 -0.19 -12.91
CA ALA A 624 -9.49 0.56 -11.90
C ALA A 624 -8.97 1.98 -11.73
N LEU A 625 -7.64 2.17 -11.75
CA LEU A 625 -7.01 3.50 -11.74
C LEU A 625 -7.38 4.30 -12.98
N ASP A 626 -7.25 3.75 -14.18
CA ASP A 626 -7.55 4.46 -15.43
C ASP A 626 -9.00 4.97 -15.43
N LYS A 627 -9.94 4.20 -14.85
CA LYS A 627 -11.34 4.64 -14.65
C LYS A 627 -11.45 5.76 -13.61
N GLY A 628 -10.72 5.66 -12.50
CA GLY A 628 -10.67 6.68 -11.45
C GLY A 628 -10.06 7.99 -11.95
N ASP A 629 -9.01 7.92 -12.75
CA ASP A 629 -8.35 9.07 -13.37
C ASP A 629 -9.24 9.69 -14.44
N ALA A 630 -9.90 8.89 -15.29
CA ALA A 630 -10.89 9.40 -16.23
C ALA A 630 -12.07 10.10 -15.52
N ALA A 631 -12.52 9.58 -14.38
CA ALA A 631 -13.53 10.24 -13.55
C ALA A 631 -13.00 11.56 -12.97
N THR A 632 -11.77 11.57 -12.46
CA THR A 632 -11.08 12.77 -11.96
C THR A 632 -10.97 13.85 -13.04
N GLU A 633 -10.55 13.48 -14.25
CA GLU A 633 -10.43 14.41 -15.39
C GLU A 633 -11.78 14.97 -15.82
N LYS A 634 -12.84 14.16 -15.81
CA LYS A 634 -14.20 14.64 -16.05
C LYS A 634 -14.63 15.68 -15.01
N LEU A 635 -14.29 15.45 -13.73
CA LEU A 635 -14.59 16.40 -12.66
C LEU A 635 -13.75 17.68 -12.79
N ASN A 636 -12.49 17.59 -13.22
CA ASN A 636 -11.60 18.74 -13.44
C ASN A 636 -12.16 19.75 -14.45
N GLN A 637 -12.98 19.29 -15.39
CA GLN A 637 -13.61 20.14 -16.40
C GLN A 637 -14.82 20.94 -15.88
N SER A 638 -15.32 20.64 -14.67
CA SER A 638 -16.51 21.27 -14.10
C SER A 638 -16.23 21.93 -12.76
N LYS A 639 -16.46 23.24 -12.65
CA LYS A 639 -16.35 23.98 -11.37
C LYS A 639 -17.41 23.53 -10.35
N ASP A 640 -18.55 23.05 -10.82
CA ASP A 640 -19.64 22.59 -9.95
C ASP A 640 -19.26 21.30 -9.20
N SER A 641 -18.24 20.57 -9.69
CA SER A 641 -17.71 19.37 -9.03
C SER A 641 -17.10 19.65 -7.65
N ILE A 642 -16.67 20.88 -7.37
CA ILE A 642 -16.08 21.28 -6.08
C ILE A 642 -17.02 20.96 -4.92
N GLN A 643 -18.31 21.17 -5.12
CA GLN A 643 -19.33 21.06 -4.08
C GLN A 643 -20.07 19.72 -4.15
N GLU A 644 -19.53 18.72 -4.85
CA GLU A 644 -20.14 17.40 -4.94
C GLU A 644 -20.08 16.68 -3.58
N GLN A 645 -21.27 16.30 -3.08
CA GLN A 645 -21.44 15.74 -1.74
C GLN A 645 -21.58 14.23 -1.73
N LEU A 646 -21.60 13.55 -2.89
CA LEU A 646 -21.66 12.09 -2.92
C LEU A 646 -20.38 11.50 -2.33
N SER A 647 -20.55 10.42 -1.54
CA SER A 647 -19.41 9.78 -0.86
C SER A 647 -18.48 9.12 -1.87
N ASP A 648 -19.06 8.39 -2.82
CA ASP A 648 -18.38 7.86 -4.00
C ASP A 648 -18.84 8.63 -5.25
N ASN A 649 -17.90 9.30 -5.92
CA ASN A 649 -18.10 10.02 -7.18
C ASN A 649 -17.37 9.37 -8.36
N GLY A 650 -16.89 8.14 -8.19
CA GLY A 650 -16.10 7.41 -9.18
C GLY A 650 -14.64 7.87 -9.30
N ALA A 651 -14.26 9.01 -8.71
CA ALA A 651 -12.88 9.46 -8.63
C ALA A 651 -12.22 8.86 -7.39
N PHE A 652 -11.48 7.78 -7.62
CA PHE A 652 -10.93 6.89 -6.61
C PHE A 652 -10.10 7.60 -5.52
N ASN A 653 -9.24 8.55 -5.92
CA ASN A 653 -8.37 9.33 -5.04
C ASN A 653 -9.12 10.44 -4.29
N GLU A 654 -10.42 10.58 -4.57
CA GLU A 654 -11.29 11.60 -4.01
C GLU A 654 -12.47 11.02 -3.25
N ILE A 655 -12.56 9.70 -3.05
CA ILE A 655 -13.65 9.09 -2.30
C ILE A 655 -13.66 9.59 -0.85
N ILE A 656 -14.82 10.06 -0.35
CA ILE A 656 -14.93 10.66 0.98
C ILE A 656 -14.59 9.63 2.05
N GLY A 657 -13.69 10.01 2.97
CA GLY A 657 -13.25 9.18 4.09
C GLY A 657 -12.38 7.98 3.71
N SER A 658 -12.06 7.79 2.43
CA SER A 658 -11.15 6.73 2.00
C SER A 658 -9.72 7.01 2.43
N HIS A 659 -8.92 5.95 2.65
CA HIS A 659 -7.49 6.09 2.91
C HIS A 659 -6.79 6.91 1.82
N SER A 660 -7.16 6.64 0.57
CA SER A 660 -6.66 7.30 -0.64
C SER A 660 -6.82 8.82 -0.63
N LEU A 661 -7.99 9.31 -0.19
CA LEU A 661 -8.26 10.75 -0.08
C LEU A 661 -7.52 11.35 1.13
N MET A 662 -7.55 10.66 2.26
CA MET A 662 -7.10 11.16 3.56
C MET A 662 -5.57 11.19 3.69
N SER A 663 -4.90 10.18 3.13
CA SER A 663 -3.45 10.00 3.13
C SER A 663 -2.74 11.21 2.52
N LYS A 664 -1.82 11.76 3.30
CA LYS A 664 -0.92 12.86 2.93
C LYS A 664 0.52 12.38 2.79
N ASP A 665 0.80 11.09 2.85
CA ASP A 665 2.16 10.56 2.82
C ASP A 665 2.64 10.22 1.39
N THR A 666 1.77 10.28 0.38
CA THR A 666 2.18 10.03 -1.02
C THR A 666 3.11 11.12 -1.57
N LEU A 667 3.68 10.90 -2.77
CA LEU A 667 4.57 11.88 -3.41
C LEU A 667 3.85 13.18 -3.80
N THR A 668 2.53 13.13 -4.01
CA THR A 668 1.71 14.22 -4.55
C THR A 668 0.33 14.26 -3.87
N SER A 669 0.25 14.23 -2.53
CA SER A 669 -1.04 14.32 -1.80
C SER A 669 -1.37 15.72 -1.24
N PRO A 670 -1.47 16.78 -2.08
CA PRO A 670 -2.00 18.06 -1.64
C PRO A 670 -3.52 17.97 -1.36
N PRO A 671 -4.11 18.93 -0.63
CA PRO A 671 -3.46 20.07 -0.01
C PRO A 671 -2.82 19.74 1.35
N PHE A 672 -1.98 20.67 1.82
CA PHE A 672 -1.42 20.73 3.18
C PHE A 672 -0.47 19.59 3.57
N PHE A 673 0.20 19.00 2.58
CA PHE A 673 1.25 18.01 2.79
C PHE A 673 2.30 18.48 3.82
N ASP A 674 2.87 19.68 3.62
CA ASP A 674 3.93 20.20 4.49
C ASP A 674 3.45 20.43 5.92
N ASP A 675 2.20 20.88 6.09
CA ASP A 675 1.62 21.06 7.42
C ASP A 675 1.49 19.70 8.14
N ALA A 676 1.04 18.65 7.46
CA ALA A 676 0.99 17.29 8.01
C ALA A 676 2.38 16.79 8.43
N LYS A 677 3.38 16.95 7.55
CA LYS A 677 4.77 16.57 7.80
C LYS A 677 5.35 17.28 9.01
N VAL A 678 5.12 18.58 9.15
CA VAL A 678 5.57 19.39 10.30
C VAL A 678 4.94 18.87 11.59
N LEU A 679 3.62 18.67 11.60
CA LEU A 679 2.89 18.24 12.80
C LEU A 679 3.29 16.84 13.25
N ALA A 680 3.37 15.88 12.32
CA ALA A 680 3.85 14.53 12.59
C ALA A 680 5.28 14.54 13.13
N SER A 681 6.17 15.31 12.51
CA SER A 681 7.57 15.41 12.94
C SER A 681 7.70 16.01 14.34
N VAL A 682 6.95 17.07 14.66
CA VAL A 682 6.98 17.69 15.99
C VAL A 682 6.36 16.77 17.04
N ALA A 683 5.24 16.11 16.75
CA ALA A 683 4.60 15.19 17.68
C ALA A 683 5.47 13.96 17.98
N SER A 684 5.95 13.27 16.94
CA SER A 684 6.82 12.09 17.07
C SER A 684 8.13 12.43 17.79
N SER A 685 8.82 13.51 17.37
CA SER A 685 10.05 13.95 18.03
C SER A 685 9.82 14.38 19.47
N THR A 686 8.67 14.98 19.80
CA THR A 686 8.31 15.33 21.18
C THR A 686 8.15 14.08 22.04
N VAL A 687 7.40 13.07 21.58
CA VAL A 687 7.21 11.82 22.32
C VAL A 687 8.56 11.15 22.59
N PHE A 688 9.42 11.07 21.57
CA PHE A 688 10.74 10.46 21.73
C PHE A 688 11.67 11.27 22.62
N HIS A 689 11.72 12.60 22.48
CA HIS A 689 12.54 13.48 23.31
C HIS A 689 12.13 13.37 24.79
N VAL A 690 10.83 13.44 25.07
CA VAL A 690 10.27 13.32 26.42
C VAL A 690 10.58 11.95 27.04
N MET A 691 10.49 10.88 26.25
CA MET A 691 10.89 9.54 26.69
C MET A 691 12.36 9.53 27.10
N LEU A 692 13.26 10.03 26.24
CA LEU A 692 14.69 10.09 26.50
C LEU A 692 15.05 10.94 27.72
N GLU A 693 14.40 12.11 27.91
CA GLU A 693 14.59 12.91 29.12
C GLU A 693 14.27 12.13 30.38
N GLN A 694 13.13 11.42 30.37
CA GLN A 694 12.69 10.65 31.52
C GLN A 694 13.55 9.41 31.78
N VAL A 695 14.04 8.73 30.75
CA VAL A 695 14.88 7.53 30.95
C VAL A 695 16.34 7.87 31.21
N GLY A 696 16.84 9.01 30.71
CA GLY A 696 18.20 9.49 30.91
C GLY A 696 18.39 10.30 32.20
N THR A 697 17.32 10.90 32.75
CA THR A 697 17.35 11.61 34.04
C THR A 697 16.03 11.36 34.79
N PRO A 698 15.81 10.14 35.31
CA PRO A 698 14.54 9.77 35.92
C PRO A 698 14.28 10.56 37.20
N VAL A 699 13.06 11.07 37.34
CA VAL A 699 12.59 11.67 38.59
C VAL A 699 12.12 10.56 39.55
N ALA A 700 12.74 10.48 40.73
CA ALA A 700 12.49 9.44 41.71
C ALA A 700 11.00 9.37 42.10
N GLY A 701 10.45 8.15 42.11
CA GLY A 701 9.06 7.89 42.48
C GLY A 701 8.01 8.45 41.49
N LYS A 702 8.42 8.99 40.34
CA LYS A 702 7.51 9.58 39.35
C LYS A 702 7.59 8.91 37.98
N ARG A 703 6.45 8.88 37.30
CA ARG A 703 6.28 8.40 35.92
C ARG A 703 5.64 9.46 35.06
N LEU A 704 5.85 9.36 33.75
CA LEU A 704 5.16 10.26 32.83
C LEU A 704 3.71 9.79 32.69
N PRO A 705 2.72 10.68 32.89
CA PRO A 705 1.33 10.37 32.56
C PRO A 705 1.15 10.39 31.04
N TRP A 706 1.63 9.34 30.34
CA TRP A 706 1.65 9.24 28.89
C TRP A 706 0.30 9.50 28.24
N LYS A 707 -0.78 9.04 28.85
CA LYS A 707 -2.14 9.32 28.39
C LYS A 707 -2.42 10.83 28.33
N THR A 708 -2.05 11.58 29.35
CA THR A 708 -2.23 13.05 29.39
C THR A 708 -1.34 13.75 28.37
N LEU A 709 -0.10 13.27 28.20
CA LEU A 709 0.83 13.80 27.19
C LEU A 709 0.30 13.60 25.78
N LEU A 710 -0.13 12.39 25.45
CA LEU A 710 -0.67 12.05 24.14
C LEU A 710 -1.95 12.84 23.82
N HIS A 711 -2.85 13.07 24.79
CA HIS A 711 -4.01 13.95 24.56
C HIS A 711 -3.67 15.43 24.33
N ARG A 712 -2.43 15.86 24.58
CA ARG A 712 -1.98 17.21 24.16
C ARG A 712 -1.49 17.24 22.71
N LEU A 713 -1.06 16.09 22.19
CA LEU A 713 -0.56 15.95 20.82
C LEU A 713 -1.69 15.49 19.89
N ILE A 714 -2.31 14.34 20.19
CA ILE A 714 -3.44 13.75 19.50
C ILE A 714 -4.72 14.34 20.10
N ARG A 715 -5.20 15.41 19.48
CA ARG A 715 -6.40 16.13 19.92
C ARG A 715 -7.09 16.79 18.75
N TYR A 716 -8.35 17.14 18.98
CA TYR A 716 -9.07 18.00 18.06
C TYR A 716 -8.55 19.46 18.23
N PRO A 717 -8.41 20.23 17.13
CA PRO A 717 -7.69 21.50 17.12
C PRO A 717 -8.28 22.60 18.00
N THR A 718 -7.42 23.41 18.62
CA THR A 718 -7.83 24.56 19.42
C THR A 718 -8.23 25.77 18.56
N THR A 719 -9.17 26.56 19.07
CA THR A 719 -9.72 27.75 18.38
C THR A 719 -8.75 28.94 18.33
N SER A 720 -7.76 29.00 19.22
CA SER A 720 -6.70 30.00 19.25
C SER A 720 -5.45 29.42 19.90
N GLY A 721 -4.28 29.75 19.33
CA GLY A 721 -2.99 29.21 19.77
C GLY A 721 -2.87 27.70 19.56
N GLY A 722 -2.02 27.06 20.35
CA GLY A 722 -1.71 25.64 20.25
C GLY A 722 -0.37 25.41 19.56
N TRP A 723 0.33 24.36 20.00
CA TRP A 723 1.64 24.00 19.49
C TRP A 723 1.62 23.75 17.98
N GLU A 724 0.49 23.27 17.45
CA GLU A 724 0.29 22.98 16.04
C GLU A 724 0.49 24.22 15.17
N ARG A 725 -0.09 25.35 15.61
CA ARG A 725 0.01 26.62 14.89
C ARG A 725 1.38 27.24 15.03
N THR A 726 1.95 27.17 16.22
CA THR A 726 3.32 27.64 16.48
C THR A 726 4.31 26.87 15.61
N ALA A 727 4.14 25.56 15.47
CA ALA A 727 4.99 24.73 14.62
C ALA A 727 4.87 25.08 13.12
N MET A 728 3.64 25.21 12.60
CA MET A 728 3.43 25.62 11.21
C MET A 728 3.92 27.05 10.93
N ALA A 729 3.71 27.98 11.87
CA ALA A 729 4.18 29.35 11.75
C ALA A 729 5.72 29.39 11.72
N PHE A 730 6.39 28.62 12.59
CA PHE A 730 7.84 28.48 12.58
C PHE A 730 8.33 27.97 11.22
N PHE A 731 7.76 26.88 10.70
CA PHE A 731 8.17 26.30 9.42
C PHE A 731 8.02 27.29 8.25
N ARG A 732 6.92 28.06 8.25
CA ARG A 732 6.60 29.03 7.18
C ARG A 732 7.36 30.35 7.31
N ALA A 733 7.98 30.63 8.46
CA ALA A 733 8.74 31.86 8.65
C ALA A 733 9.98 31.88 7.74
N PRO A 734 10.18 32.93 6.91
CA PRO A 734 11.28 32.97 5.93
C PRO A 734 12.67 32.74 6.53
N GLU A 735 12.90 33.22 7.76
CA GLU A 735 14.14 33.07 8.51
C GLU A 735 14.49 31.60 8.81
N ASN A 736 13.48 30.73 8.92
CA ASN A 736 13.67 29.32 9.22
C ASN A 736 13.84 28.46 7.96
N ARG A 737 13.63 29.03 6.77
CA ARG A 737 13.88 28.39 5.47
C ARG A 737 13.26 26.99 5.33
N GLY A 738 12.04 26.80 5.84
CA GLY A 738 11.36 25.50 5.79
C GLY A 738 11.95 24.44 6.73
N LYS A 739 12.68 24.85 7.78
CA LYS A 739 13.15 23.92 8.81
C LYS A 739 11.99 23.55 9.74
N ILE A 740 11.84 22.26 10.01
CA ILE A 740 10.88 21.78 11.01
C ILE A 740 11.36 22.17 12.42
N PRO A 741 10.51 22.77 13.26
CA PRO A 741 10.88 23.13 14.62
C PRO A 741 11.17 21.90 15.48
N ARG A 742 12.08 22.06 16.43
CA ARG A 742 12.38 21.05 17.44
C ARG A 742 11.44 21.20 18.63
N TYR A 743 11.39 20.17 19.47
CA TYR A 743 10.70 20.20 20.76
C TYR A 743 10.97 21.48 21.58
N THR A 744 12.22 21.92 21.64
CA THR A 744 12.64 23.13 22.38
C THR A 744 12.30 24.46 21.70
N ASP A 745 11.95 24.41 20.40
CA ASP A 745 11.58 25.60 19.64
C ASP A 745 10.08 25.95 19.84
N ILE A 746 9.32 25.05 20.48
CA ILE A 746 7.88 25.20 20.71
C ILE A 746 7.62 25.46 22.21
N PRO A 747 7.32 26.72 22.61
CA PRO A 747 7.13 27.08 24.02
C PRO A 747 6.02 26.28 24.72
N GLU A 748 4.95 25.93 24.02
CA GLU A 748 3.82 25.16 24.57
C GLU A 748 4.19 23.71 24.91
N LEU A 749 5.22 23.19 24.26
CA LEU A 749 5.77 21.86 24.52
C LEU A 749 6.95 21.93 25.50
N THR A 750 7.62 23.07 25.57
CA THR A 750 8.72 23.32 26.51
C THR A 750 8.20 23.27 27.95
N GLY A 751 8.76 22.39 28.78
CA GLY A 751 8.30 22.17 30.16
C GLY A 751 7.07 21.27 30.28
N LEU A 752 6.66 20.63 29.18
CA LEU A 752 5.65 19.57 29.19
C LEU A 752 6.02 18.44 30.15
N VAL A 753 7.28 17.99 30.16
CA VAL A 753 7.80 16.98 31.09
C VAL A 753 7.63 17.41 32.54
N ARG A 754 8.12 18.61 32.88
CA ARG A 754 8.00 19.17 34.25
C ARG A 754 6.53 19.20 34.70
N THR A 755 5.66 19.79 33.88
CA THR A 755 4.23 19.91 34.17
C THR A 755 3.56 18.55 34.33
N ALA A 756 3.92 17.59 33.49
CA ALA A 756 3.38 16.24 33.53
C ALA A 756 3.84 15.50 34.79
N LEU A 757 5.10 15.65 35.20
CA LEU A 757 5.63 15.05 36.42
C LEU A 757 5.11 15.73 37.70
N GLU A 758 4.60 16.95 37.65
CA GLU A 758 3.94 17.61 38.79
C GLU A 758 2.52 17.08 39.03
N SER A 759 1.93 16.34 38.08
CA SER A 759 0.56 15.83 38.19
C SER A 759 0.42 14.71 39.23
N ARG A 760 -0.80 14.49 39.72
CA ARG A 760 -1.10 13.41 40.67
C ARG A 760 -0.89 12.03 40.03
N GLU A 761 -1.23 11.90 38.75
CA GLU A 761 -1.07 10.67 37.96
C GLU A 761 0.40 10.25 37.86
N ALA A 762 1.34 11.20 37.87
CA ALA A 762 2.77 10.89 37.84
C ALA A 762 3.25 10.09 39.05
N GLY A 763 2.56 10.20 40.21
CA GLY A 763 2.87 9.46 41.43
C GLY A 763 2.19 8.09 41.55
N GLN A 764 1.37 7.69 40.57
CA GLN A 764 0.65 6.41 40.63
C GLN A 764 1.58 5.21 40.35
N PRO A 765 1.29 4.03 40.95
CA PRO A 765 2.00 2.80 40.61
C PRO A 765 1.78 2.43 39.14
N PHE A 766 2.68 1.62 38.59
CA PHE A 766 2.59 1.18 37.21
C PHE A 766 1.71 -0.04 37.19
N GLU A 767 0.70 0.02 36.35
CA GLU A 767 -0.15 -1.10 36.03
C GLU A 767 0.14 -1.47 34.59
N LYS A 768 0.40 -2.75 34.34
CA LYS A 768 0.58 -3.24 32.98
C LYS A 768 -0.75 -3.07 32.25
N GLY A 769 -0.70 -2.33 31.15
CA GLY A 769 -1.85 -2.14 30.28
C GLY A 769 -2.34 -3.45 29.64
N THR A 770 -3.62 -3.49 29.29
CA THR A 770 -4.27 -4.61 28.60
C THR A 770 -4.72 -4.24 27.19
N LYS A 771 -4.59 -2.97 26.79
CA LYS A 771 -5.31 -2.43 25.63
C LYS A 771 -4.86 -3.03 24.31
N ASP A 772 -3.56 -3.32 24.19
CA ASP A 772 -3.03 -4.04 23.03
C ASP A 772 -3.67 -5.43 22.90
N ASP A 773 -3.72 -6.19 24.01
CA ASP A 773 -4.35 -7.51 24.04
C ASP A 773 -5.86 -7.44 23.77
N ASP A 774 -6.55 -6.44 24.32
CA ASP A 774 -7.99 -6.22 24.11
C ASP A 774 -8.28 -5.96 22.63
N LEU A 775 -7.53 -5.05 21.99
CA LEU A 775 -7.70 -4.71 20.58
C LEU A 775 -7.32 -5.87 19.65
N LYS A 776 -6.28 -6.64 19.99
CA LYS A 776 -5.94 -7.87 19.26
C LYS A 776 -7.05 -8.91 19.35
N ASN A 777 -7.65 -9.09 20.52
CA ASN A 777 -8.79 -10.00 20.69
C ASN A 777 -10.02 -9.53 19.91
N GLU A 778 -10.32 -8.22 19.90
CA GLU A 778 -11.39 -7.64 19.10
C GLU A 778 -11.16 -7.87 17.60
N TYR A 779 -9.92 -7.75 17.14
CA TYR A 779 -9.53 -8.02 15.76
C TYR A 779 -9.67 -9.49 15.37
N ILE A 780 -9.19 -10.39 16.24
CA ILE A 780 -9.34 -11.85 16.06
C ILE A 780 -10.82 -12.28 16.02
N ALA A 781 -11.70 -11.61 16.78
CA ALA A 781 -13.13 -11.92 16.80
C ALA A 781 -13.89 -11.39 15.58
N LEU A 782 -13.31 -10.42 14.86
CA LEU A 782 -13.87 -9.87 13.63
C LEU A 782 -13.51 -10.74 12.42
N GLU A 783 -12.27 -11.20 12.36
CA GLU A 783 -11.82 -12.22 11.42
C GLU A 783 -12.69 -13.46 11.52
#